data_AF-A0A937VY86-F1
#
_entry.id   AF-A0A937VY86-F1
#
_cell.length_a   1.000
_cell.length_b   1.000
_cell.length_c   1.000
_cell.angle_alpha   90.00
_cell.angle_beta   90.00
_cell.angle_gamma   90.00
#
_symmetry.space_group_name_H-M   'P 1'
#
loop_
_entity.id
_entity.type
_entity.pdbx_description
1 polymer ?
#
loop_
_entity_poly.entity_id
_entity_poly.type
_entity_poly.pdbx_seq_one_letter_code
_entity_poly.pdbx_strand_id
1 'polypeptide(L)'
;FINYWMVDVPDVITGWNIQLYDIPYICKRLNCVLGEKLMKRMSPWGLVTEGEVYISGRKHTSFEVGGVTLLDYLDLYKKFTYKAQESYRLDYIAEVELGQKKLDHSEFDTFKDFYTQGWQKFIEYNIVDVELVDRLEDKMKLIELALTMAYDAKVNYGDVFSQVRMWDTIIYNYLKKRNIVIPPKERSAKDEKYEGAYVKEPIPGIYDWVVSFDLNSLYPHLIMQYNISPETLVDERHPSVNVDKILNKDITFEMYKDYAVCANGAMYRKDMRGFLPELMEKIYNERVIFKKKMLAAEQEYEKKKTKELEKEISRCNNIQMARKIQLNSAYGAIGNQYFRYYKLANAEAITLSGQVSIQWIMNKMNSYLNKILKTGDFDYVIASDTDSLYINMGPLVKNVFAGREKTTEGIVSFLDKVCQVEFEKYIESSYQELANYVNAYDQKMFMKRECIAERGIWTAKKRYILSVWDSEGVRYEDPKLKIKGIEAIKSSTPAPCRKMLKDSFNIMMSGSEDAMINYIEECREKFRSLPPEQIAFPRSASDVRKYHSSSDIYIKGTPIHVRGALLFNHYVKQKNLTNKYSLIANGEKIKFVYLKKPNIIQENIISFIQDFPKELGLDKYIDYELQFEKSFIEPLKAILDVIGWSVEKTVNLESFFA
;
A
#
# COMPACT_ATOMS: atom_id res chain seq x y z
N PHE A 1 7.61 -38.70 -9.89
CA PHE A 1 7.88 -37.25 -9.97
C PHE A 1 8.91 -36.91 -11.05
N ILE A 2 10.22 -37.16 -10.85
CA ILE A 2 11.25 -36.65 -11.80
C ILE A 2 11.08 -37.15 -13.25
N ASN A 3 10.64 -38.40 -13.45
CA ASN A 3 10.34 -38.89 -14.81
C ASN A 3 9.19 -38.13 -15.48
N TYR A 4 8.15 -37.76 -14.72
CA TYR A 4 7.07 -36.92 -15.23
C TYR A 4 7.60 -35.52 -15.55
N TRP A 5 8.36 -34.93 -14.62
CA TRP A 5 8.98 -33.62 -14.79
C TRP A 5 9.80 -33.51 -16.07
N MET A 6 10.59 -34.54 -16.39
CA MET A 6 11.45 -34.57 -17.58
C MET A 6 10.68 -34.64 -18.90
N VAL A 7 9.41 -35.08 -18.88
CA VAL A 7 8.56 -35.17 -20.07
C VAL A 7 7.77 -33.89 -20.28
N ASP A 8 7.29 -33.29 -19.20
CA ASP A 8 6.42 -32.12 -19.21
C ASP A 8 6.99 -31.04 -18.28
N VAL A 9 8.10 -30.42 -18.70
CA VAL A 9 8.78 -29.35 -17.94
C VAL A 9 7.99 -28.04 -18.14
N PRO A 10 7.50 -27.39 -17.07
CA PRO A 10 6.78 -26.13 -17.19
C PRO A 10 7.72 -24.95 -17.50
N ASP A 11 7.24 -23.96 -18.25
CA ASP A 11 7.97 -22.69 -18.44
C ASP A 11 8.02 -21.85 -17.15
N VAL A 12 6.94 -21.92 -16.38
CA VAL A 12 6.74 -21.19 -15.12
C VAL A 12 6.31 -22.16 -14.03
N ILE A 13 6.99 -22.11 -12.89
CA ILE A 13 6.55 -22.77 -11.67
C ILE A 13 6.05 -21.71 -10.72
N THR A 14 4.85 -21.92 -10.20
CA THR A 14 4.22 -21.07 -9.19
C THR A 14 3.69 -21.92 -8.04
N GLY A 15 3.23 -21.26 -7.00
CA GLY A 15 2.75 -21.84 -5.75
C GLY A 15 2.95 -20.85 -4.61
N TRP A 16 2.76 -21.29 -3.37
CA TRP A 16 2.86 -20.43 -2.20
C TRP A 16 4.14 -20.70 -1.43
N ASN A 17 5.13 -19.79 -1.48
CA ASN A 17 6.45 -19.92 -0.85
C ASN A 17 7.36 -21.01 -1.47
N ILE A 18 7.16 -21.31 -2.76
CA ILE A 18 7.92 -22.32 -3.51
C ILE A 18 9.41 -22.01 -3.62
N GLN A 19 9.78 -20.73 -3.68
CA GLN A 19 11.17 -20.33 -3.95
C GLN A 19 12.08 -20.54 -2.73
N LEU A 20 11.50 -20.45 -1.52
CA LEU A 20 12.21 -20.57 -0.26
C LEU A 20 11.94 -21.90 0.46
N TYR A 21 11.02 -22.72 -0.05
CA TYR A 21 10.67 -24.00 0.55
C TYR A 21 10.63 -25.15 -0.47
N ASP A 22 9.62 -25.21 -1.34
CA ASP A 22 9.35 -26.40 -2.17
C ASP A 22 10.50 -26.73 -3.11
N ILE A 23 10.97 -25.76 -3.91
CA ILE A 23 12.05 -26.00 -4.87
C ILE A 23 13.38 -26.34 -4.17
N PRO A 24 13.82 -25.60 -3.13
CA PRO A 24 14.98 -26.00 -2.35
C PRO A 24 14.87 -27.39 -1.73
N TYR A 25 13.70 -27.74 -1.18
CA TYR A 25 13.48 -29.03 -0.55
C TYR A 25 13.53 -30.17 -1.58
N ILE A 26 12.82 -30.03 -2.70
CA ILE A 26 12.80 -31.01 -3.79
C ILE A 26 14.21 -31.20 -4.36
N CYS A 27 14.94 -30.13 -4.68
CA CYS A 27 16.29 -30.23 -5.22
C CYS A 27 17.25 -30.93 -4.24
N LYS A 28 17.24 -30.52 -2.96
CA LYS A 28 18.10 -31.16 -1.94
C LYS A 28 17.72 -32.62 -1.72
N ARG A 29 16.42 -32.94 -1.67
CA ARG A 29 15.96 -34.31 -1.46
C ARG A 29 16.31 -35.21 -2.65
N LEU A 30 16.13 -34.73 -3.88
CA LEU A 30 16.55 -35.43 -5.09
C LEU A 30 18.06 -35.67 -5.08
N ASN A 31 18.86 -34.67 -4.71
CA ASN A 31 20.31 -34.83 -4.62
C ASN A 31 20.71 -35.88 -3.58
N CYS A 32 20.10 -35.85 -2.40
CA CYS A 32 20.36 -36.81 -1.33
C CYS A 32 19.98 -38.25 -1.69
N VAL A 33 18.85 -38.46 -2.38
CA VAL A 33 18.29 -39.80 -2.61
C VAL A 33 18.72 -40.38 -3.96
N LEU A 34 18.75 -39.55 -5.01
CA LEU A 34 18.94 -39.97 -6.39
C LEU A 34 20.24 -39.42 -7.01
N GLY A 35 20.97 -38.58 -6.28
CA GLY A 35 22.22 -37.98 -6.71
C GLY A 35 22.06 -36.73 -7.58
N GLU A 36 23.16 -36.00 -7.73
CA GLU A 36 23.21 -34.70 -8.39
C GLU A 36 22.77 -34.76 -9.86
N LYS A 37 23.11 -35.85 -10.56
CA LYS A 37 22.78 -36.03 -11.98
C LYS A 37 21.28 -35.99 -12.23
N LEU A 38 20.48 -36.61 -11.35
CA LEU A 38 19.02 -36.59 -11.47
C LEU A 38 18.42 -35.30 -10.89
N MET A 39 19.01 -34.72 -9.85
CA MET A 39 18.61 -33.38 -9.39
C MET A 39 18.74 -32.33 -10.50
N LYS A 40 19.86 -32.32 -11.25
CA LYS A 40 20.08 -31.40 -12.37
C LYS A 40 19.05 -31.55 -13.50
N ARG A 41 18.34 -32.68 -13.59
CA ARG A 41 17.22 -32.86 -14.54
C ARG A 41 15.96 -32.08 -14.16
N MET A 42 15.93 -31.41 -13.01
CA MET A 42 14.94 -30.36 -12.74
C MET A 42 15.03 -29.22 -13.77
N SER A 43 16.22 -28.98 -14.32
CA SER A 43 16.42 -28.03 -15.42
C SER A 43 16.42 -28.76 -16.76
N PRO A 44 15.70 -28.26 -17.78
CA PRO A 44 15.80 -28.77 -19.15
C PRO A 44 17.21 -28.59 -19.74
N TRP A 45 18.00 -27.66 -19.20
CA TRP A 45 19.39 -27.39 -19.61
C TRP A 45 20.43 -28.12 -18.75
N GLY A 46 20.00 -28.87 -17.73
CA GLY A 46 20.91 -29.48 -16.76
C GLY A 46 21.60 -28.48 -15.84
N LEU A 47 21.09 -27.24 -15.76
CA LEU A 47 21.65 -26.15 -14.99
C LEU A 47 20.78 -25.89 -13.76
N VAL A 48 21.23 -26.36 -12.60
CA VAL A 48 20.59 -26.08 -11.31
C VAL A 48 21.65 -25.55 -10.37
N THR A 49 21.50 -24.30 -9.95
CA THR A 49 22.48 -23.59 -9.14
C THR A 49 21.91 -23.33 -7.76
N GLU A 50 22.57 -23.83 -6.71
CA GLU A 50 22.24 -23.47 -5.34
C GLU A 50 22.78 -22.07 -5.04
N GLY A 51 21.92 -21.21 -4.48
CA GLY A 51 22.24 -19.85 -4.11
C GLY A 51 21.72 -19.51 -2.71
N GLU A 52 22.13 -18.36 -2.22
CA GLU A 52 21.74 -17.88 -0.90
C GLU A 52 21.14 -16.49 -1.01
N VAL A 53 19.96 -16.32 -0.42
CA VAL A 53 19.26 -15.03 -0.37
C VAL A 53 19.12 -14.61 1.09
N TYR A 54 19.47 -13.36 1.37
CA TYR A 54 19.27 -12.75 2.68
C TYR A 54 17.96 -11.98 2.70
N ILE A 55 17.00 -12.45 3.49
CA ILE A 55 15.70 -11.80 3.69
C ILE A 55 15.59 -11.44 5.16
N SER A 56 15.43 -10.15 5.46
CA SER A 56 15.32 -9.64 6.85
C SER A 56 16.45 -10.14 7.78
N GLY A 57 17.67 -10.24 7.25
CA GLY A 57 18.85 -10.72 8.00
C GLY A 57 18.89 -12.24 8.22
N ARG A 58 17.94 -13.00 7.67
CA ARG A 58 17.95 -14.47 7.65
C ARG A 58 18.48 -14.96 6.31
N LYS A 59 19.41 -15.91 6.37
CA LYS A 59 19.93 -16.64 5.21
C LYS A 59 18.92 -17.72 4.82
N HIS A 60 18.47 -17.68 3.58
CA HIS A 60 17.62 -18.68 2.95
C HIS A 60 18.38 -19.36 1.82
N THR A 61 18.25 -20.68 1.71
CA THR A 61 18.67 -21.39 0.52
C THR A 61 17.65 -21.15 -0.58
N SER A 62 18.14 -20.87 -1.78
CA SER A 62 17.34 -20.79 -3.00
C SER A 62 18.01 -21.64 -4.08
N PHE A 63 17.24 -22.04 -5.09
CA PHE A 63 17.78 -22.71 -6.27
C PHE A 63 17.32 -21.97 -7.52
N GLU A 64 18.25 -21.74 -8.44
CA GLU A 64 17.97 -21.27 -9.78
C GLU A 64 17.93 -22.49 -10.72
N VAL A 65 16.79 -22.69 -11.38
CA VAL A 65 16.58 -23.79 -12.33
C VAL A 65 16.63 -23.21 -13.73
N GLY A 66 17.77 -23.35 -14.41
CA GLY A 66 17.98 -22.79 -15.74
C GLY A 66 16.94 -23.31 -16.74
N GLY A 67 16.32 -22.42 -17.50
CA GLY A 67 15.28 -22.75 -18.48
C GLY A 67 13.87 -22.87 -17.89
N VAL A 68 13.70 -22.63 -16.58
CA VAL A 68 12.39 -22.57 -15.93
C VAL A 68 12.33 -21.33 -15.04
N THR A 69 11.23 -20.60 -15.07
CA THR A 69 11.07 -19.41 -14.21
C THR A 69 10.28 -19.73 -12.97
N LEU A 70 10.85 -19.43 -11.80
CA LEU A 70 10.14 -19.46 -10.53
C LEU A 70 9.40 -18.12 -10.35
N LEU A 71 8.07 -18.17 -10.38
CA LEU A 71 7.20 -17.04 -10.03
C LEU A 71 6.40 -17.40 -8.79
N ASP A 72 6.98 -17.16 -7.62
CA ASP A 72 6.31 -17.42 -6.34
C ASP A 72 5.07 -16.54 -6.19
N TYR A 73 3.90 -17.16 -6.04
CA TYR A 73 2.63 -16.44 -5.96
C TYR A 73 2.56 -15.55 -4.72
N LEU A 74 3.24 -15.95 -3.63
CA LEU A 74 3.36 -15.13 -2.43
C LEU A 74 4.06 -13.80 -2.74
N ASP A 75 5.11 -13.83 -3.56
CA ASP A 75 5.86 -12.63 -3.92
C ASP A 75 5.12 -11.78 -4.95
N LEU A 76 4.42 -12.41 -5.90
CA LEU A 76 3.47 -11.72 -6.79
C LEU A 76 2.40 -10.98 -5.98
N TYR A 77 1.78 -11.66 -5.01
CA TYR A 77 0.76 -11.09 -4.14
C TYR A 77 1.29 -9.90 -3.35
N LYS A 78 2.45 -10.04 -2.68
CA LYS A 78 3.09 -8.94 -1.95
C LYS A 78 3.43 -7.75 -2.85
N LYS A 79 3.88 -8.00 -4.07
CA LYS A 79 4.36 -6.96 -4.99
C LYS A 79 3.23 -6.15 -5.62
N PHE A 80 2.16 -6.82 -6.07
CA PHE A 80 1.18 -6.22 -6.98
C PHE A 80 -0.16 -5.85 -6.33
N THR A 81 -0.44 -6.34 -5.12
CA THR A 81 -1.69 -5.99 -4.42
C THR A 81 -1.60 -4.71 -3.59
N TYR A 82 -0.38 -4.29 -3.22
CA TYR A 82 -0.09 -3.12 -2.39
C TYR A 82 -0.80 -3.11 -1.02
N LYS A 83 -1.26 -4.28 -0.53
CA LYS A 83 -1.94 -4.41 0.77
C LYS A 83 -1.05 -5.13 1.78
N ALA A 84 -0.80 -4.46 2.91
CA ALA A 84 -0.15 -5.10 4.04
C ALA A 84 -1.15 -5.99 4.78
N GLN A 85 -0.83 -7.28 4.89
CA GLN A 85 -1.66 -8.27 5.57
C GLN A 85 -1.10 -8.60 6.97
N GLU A 86 -1.98 -9.05 7.88
CA GLU A 86 -1.56 -9.50 9.22
C GLU A 86 -0.68 -10.74 9.14
N SER A 87 -1.08 -11.66 8.25
CA SER A 87 -0.37 -12.90 7.92
C SER A 87 -0.31 -13.04 6.41
N TYR A 88 0.77 -13.65 5.93
CA TYR A 88 0.92 -14.04 4.53
C TYR A 88 0.93 -15.56 4.36
N ARG A 89 0.33 -16.28 5.31
CA ARG A 89 0.05 -17.71 5.13
C ARG A 89 -1.12 -17.84 4.15
N LEU A 90 -1.10 -18.92 3.37
CA LEU A 90 -2.11 -19.18 2.35
C LEU A 90 -3.53 -19.26 2.93
N ASP A 91 -3.69 -19.82 4.14
CA ASP A 91 -4.98 -19.90 4.84
C ASP A 91 -5.61 -18.52 5.06
N TYR A 92 -4.83 -17.58 5.59
CA TYR A 92 -5.26 -16.22 5.87
C TYR A 92 -5.53 -15.44 4.58
N ILE A 93 -4.66 -15.57 3.58
CA ILE A 93 -4.88 -14.87 2.31
C ILE A 93 -6.08 -15.44 1.55
N ALA A 94 -6.28 -16.75 1.55
CA ALA A 94 -7.47 -17.37 0.99
C ALA A 94 -8.76 -16.92 1.71
N GLU A 95 -8.73 -16.76 3.04
CA GLU A 95 -9.89 -16.25 3.77
C GLU A 95 -10.18 -14.79 3.39
N VAL A 96 -9.15 -13.94 3.35
CA VAL A 96 -9.28 -12.52 3.01
C VAL A 96 -9.73 -12.30 1.57
N GLU A 97 -9.20 -13.07 0.62
CA GLU A 97 -9.47 -12.87 -0.80
C GLU A 97 -10.65 -13.71 -1.31
N LEU A 98 -10.78 -14.97 -0.89
CA LEU A 98 -11.78 -15.90 -1.42
C LEU A 98 -12.93 -16.16 -0.45
N GLY A 99 -12.85 -15.69 0.80
CA GLY A 99 -13.82 -16.02 1.85
C GLY A 99 -13.76 -17.50 2.27
N GLN A 100 -12.64 -18.18 1.99
CA GLN A 100 -12.49 -19.60 2.24
C GLN A 100 -11.31 -19.91 3.15
N LYS A 101 -11.53 -20.85 4.07
CA LYS A 101 -10.48 -21.38 4.94
C LYS A 101 -9.93 -22.66 4.34
N LYS A 102 -8.68 -22.97 4.68
CA LYS A 102 -8.11 -24.30 4.45
C LYS A 102 -8.91 -25.36 5.21
N LEU A 103 -8.73 -26.61 4.78
CA LEU A 103 -9.18 -27.77 5.55
C LEU A 103 -8.61 -27.70 6.98
N ASP A 104 -9.52 -27.63 7.94
CA ASP A 104 -9.17 -27.66 9.36
C ASP A 104 -8.54 -29.00 9.70
N HIS A 105 -7.49 -28.99 10.51
CA HIS A 105 -6.79 -30.20 10.99
C HIS A 105 -6.46 -30.07 12.48
N SER A 106 -7.23 -29.25 13.20
CA SER A 106 -7.04 -28.93 14.61
C SER A 106 -7.19 -30.14 15.53
N GLU A 107 -7.77 -31.25 15.04
CA GLU A 107 -7.83 -32.52 15.77
C GLU A 107 -6.48 -33.24 15.89
N PHE A 108 -5.46 -32.81 15.11
CA PHE A 108 -4.10 -33.35 15.18
C PHE A 108 -3.16 -32.36 15.86
N ASP A 109 -2.42 -32.82 16.87
CA ASP A 109 -1.47 -31.97 17.62
C ASP A 109 -0.26 -31.54 16.78
N THR A 110 0.16 -32.38 15.83
CA THR A 110 1.31 -32.10 14.95
C THR A 110 1.05 -32.51 13.51
N PHE A 111 1.78 -31.91 12.56
CA PHE A 111 1.76 -32.33 11.16
C PHE A 111 2.18 -33.79 10.95
N LYS A 112 3.01 -34.34 11.84
CA LYS A 112 3.39 -35.75 11.80
C LYS A 112 2.21 -36.64 12.18
N ASP A 113 1.45 -36.27 13.20
CA ASP A 113 0.24 -36.98 13.59
C ASP A 113 -0.81 -36.89 12.49
N PHE A 114 -0.98 -35.71 11.88
CA PHE A 114 -1.86 -35.52 10.74
C PHE A 114 -1.51 -36.44 9.56
N TYR A 115 -0.22 -36.50 9.18
CA TYR A 115 0.25 -37.39 8.11
C TYR A 115 0.05 -38.88 8.45
N THR A 116 0.35 -39.30 9.69
CA THR A 116 0.35 -40.72 10.07
C THR A 116 -1.03 -41.27 10.42
N GLN A 117 -1.91 -40.44 10.98
CA GLN A 117 -3.23 -40.85 11.48
C GLN A 117 -4.38 -40.39 10.56
N GLY A 118 -4.15 -39.33 9.78
CA GLY A 118 -5.16 -38.68 8.93
C GLY A 118 -4.82 -38.66 7.44
N TRP A 119 -4.20 -39.72 6.90
CA TRP A 119 -3.62 -39.74 5.55
C TRP A 119 -4.55 -39.23 4.43
N GLN A 120 -5.80 -39.68 4.39
CA GLN A 120 -6.76 -39.23 3.36
C GLN A 120 -6.97 -37.71 3.40
N LYS A 121 -7.24 -37.18 4.60
CA LYS A 121 -7.43 -35.75 4.84
C LYS A 121 -6.14 -34.95 4.61
N PHE A 122 -4.97 -35.55 4.87
CA PHE A 122 -3.67 -34.96 4.55
C PHE A 122 -3.46 -34.78 3.03
N ILE A 123 -3.87 -35.76 2.23
CA ILE A 123 -3.84 -35.64 0.76
C ILE A 123 -4.83 -34.58 0.27
N GLU A 124 -6.07 -34.59 0.76
CA GLU A 124 -7.08 -33.59 0.42
C GLU A 124 -6.62 -32.17 0.80
N TYR A 125 -5.97 -32.01 1.96
CA TYR A 125 -5.37 -30.75 2.38
C TYR A 125 -4.33 -30.24 1.36
N ASN A 126 -3.45 -31.12 0.88
CA ASN A 126 -2.45 -30.74 -0.11
C ASN A 126 -3.06 -30.37 -1.46
N ILE A 127 -4.12 -31.06 -1.90
CA ILE A 127 -4.85 -30.73 -3.13
C ILE A 127 -5.51 -29.36 -3.01
N VAL A 128 -6.24 -29.12 -1.92
CA VAL A 128 -6.91 -27.85 -1.66
C VAL A 128 -5.91 -26.68 -1.61
N ASP A 129 -4.71 -26.89 -1.06
CA ASP A 129 -3.66 -25.87 -1.06
C ASP A 129 -3.26 -25.41 -2.48
N VAL A 130 -3.18 -26.34 -3.44
CA VAL A 130 -2.88 -26.00 -4.84
C VAL A 130 -4.09 -25.33 -5.50
N GLU A 131 -5.30 -25.85 -5.28
CA GLU A 131 -6.55 -25.27 -5.81
C GLU A 131 -6.79 -23.85 -5.30
N LEU A 132 -6.40 -23.54 -4.06
CA LEU A 132 -6.50 -22.18 -3.51
C LEU A 132 -5.61 -21.20 -4.28
N VAL A 133 -4.40 -21.60 -4.67
CA VAL A 133 -3.52 -20.74 -5.48
C VAL A 133 -4.08 -20.53 -6.88
N ASP A 134 -4.62 -21.58 -7.51
CA ASP A 134 -5.28 -21.49 -8.81
C ASP A 134 -6.47 -20.52 -8.78
N ARG A 135 -7.30 -20.61 -7.74
CA ARG A 135 -8.45 -19.72 -7.55
C ARG A 135 -8.06 -18.29 -7.20
N LEU A 136 -6.93 -18.09 -6.52
CA LEU A 136 -6.35 -16.76 -6.34
C LEU A 136 -5.92 -16.18 -7.69
N GLU A 137 -5.35 -16.98 -8.59
CA GLU A 137 -5.04 -16.53 -9.96
C GLU A 137 -6.30 -16.21 -10.75
N ASP A 138 -7.35 -17.02 -10.64
CA ASP A 138 -8.62 -16.72 -11.30
C ASP A 138 -9.23 -15.39 -10.87
N LYS A 139 -9.15 -15.07 -9.58
CA LYS A 139 -9.64 -13.79 -9.07
C LYS A 139 -8.71 -12.62 -9.41
N MET A 140 -7.40 -12.80 -9.27
CA MET A 140 -6.44 -11.68 -9.20
C MET A 140 -5.59 -11.49 -10.47
N LYS A 141 -5.43 -12.54 -11.28
CA LYS A 141 -4.68 -12.56 -12.54
C LYS A 141 -3.24 -12.02 -12.40
N LEU A 142 -2.55 -12.37 -11.32
CA LEU A 142 -1.23 -11.82 -11.00
C LEU A 142 -0.12 -12.43 -11.86
N ILE A 143 -0.23 -13.70 -12.23
CA ILE A 143 0.70 -14.34 -13.17
C ILE A 143 0.52 -13.71 -14.55
N GLU A 144 -0.72 -13.58 -15.01
CA GLU A 144 -1.01 -12.95 -16.30
C GLU A 144 -0.50 -11.50 -16.35
N LEU A 145 -0.67 -10.74 -15.27
CA LEU A 145 -0.11 -9.39 -15.13
C LEU A 145 1.42 -9.38 -15.20
N ALA A 146 2.09 -10.27 -14.47
CA ALA A 146 3.54 -10.40 -14.48
C ALA A 146 4.06 -10.72 -15.89
N LEU A 147 3.46 -11.70 -16.57
CA LEU A 147 3.81 -12.06 -17.94
C LEU A 147 3.60 -10.88 -18.90
N THR A 148 2.46 -10.20 -18.80
CA THR A 148 2.15 -9.01 -19.62
C THR A 148 3.22 -7.94 -19.47
N MET A 149 3.63 -7.66 -18.24
CA MET A 149 4.70 -6.69 -17.95
C MET A 149 6.05 -7.15 -18.53
N ALA A 150 6.42 -8.42 -18.32
CA ALA A 150 7.69 -8.97 -18.79
C ALA A 150 7.81 -8.93 -20.32
N TYR A 151 6.77 -9.35 -21.03
CA TYR A 151 6.73 -9.30 -22.50
C TYR A 151 6.81 -7.88 -23.03
N ASP A 152 6.09 -6.95 -22.42
CA ASP A 152 6.09 -5.55 -22.83
C ASP A 152 7.46 -4.89 -22.66
N ALA A 153 8.13 -5.15 -21.52
CA ALA A 153 9.47 -4.66 -21.25
C ALA A 153 10.58 -5.47 -21.96
N LYS A 154 10.24 -6.66 -22.49
CA LYS A 154 11.18 -7.65 -23.05
C LYS A 154 12.25 -8.09 -22.06
N VAL A 155 11.83 -8.44 -20.86
CA VAL A 155 12.69 -8.98 -19.79
C VAL A 155 12.29 -10.42 -19.45
N ASN A 156 13.09 -11.11 -18.63
CA ASN A 156 12.69 -12.40 -18.11
C ASN A 156 11.54 -12.23 -17.10
N TYR A 157 10.72 -13.26 -16.88
CA TYR A 157 9.54 -13.10 -16.01
C TYR A 157 9.91 -12.72 -14.58
N GLY A 158 11.02 -13.23 -14.03
CA GLY A 158 11.49 -12.83 -12.69
C GLY A 158 11.96 -11.37 -12.59
N ASP A 159 12.28 -10.70 -13.70
CA ASP A 159 12.76 -9.31 -13.68
C ASP A 159 11.63 -8.30 -13.37
N VAL A 160 10.36 -8.71 -13.43
CA VAL A 160 9.20 -7.85 -13.11
C VAL A 160 9.19 -7.33 -11.68
N PHE A 161 9.90 -8.01 -10.78
CA PHE A 161 10.08 -7.56 -9.41
C PHE A 161 11.04 -6.36 -9.30
N SER A 162 11.86 -6.11 -10.34
CA SER A 162 12.85 -5.03 -10.41
C SER A 162 12.43 -3.89 -11.33
N GLN A 163 12.02 -2.77 -10.72
CA GLN A 163 11.65 -1.55 -11.45
C GLN A 163 12.81 -1.01 -12.31
N VAL A 164 14.05 -1.10 -11.81
CA VAL A 164 15.26 -0.64 -12.50
C VAL A 164 15.51 -1.46 -13.77
N ARG A 165 15.43 -2.80 -13.71
CA ARG A 165 15.65 -3.66 -14.87
C ARG A 165 14.57 -3.47 -15.94
N MET A 166 13.33 -3.36 -15.51
CA MET A 166 12.19 -3.07 -16.38
C MET A 166 12.41 -1.78 -17.18
N TRP A 167 12.69 -0.67 -16.48
CA TRP A 167 12.89 0.63 -17.14
C TRP A 167 14.16 0.69 -18.00
N ASP A 168 15.28 0.09 -17.57
CA ASP A 168 16.51 0.02 -18.37
C ASP A 168 16.23 -0.64 -19.74
N THR A 169 15.46 -1.72 -19.74
CA THR A 169 15.16 -2.50 -20.94
C THR A 169 14.10 -1.82 -21.83
N ILE A 170 13.08 -1.21 -21.23
CA ILE A 170 12.08 -0.40 -21.96
C ILE A 170 12.78 0.75 -22.70
N ILE A 171 13.63 1.51 -22.00
CA ILE A 171 14.34 2.65 -22.57
C ILE A 171 15.34 2.18 -23.64
N TYR A 172 16.09 1.10 -23.37
CA TYR A 172 17.00 0.52 -24.37
C TYR A 172 16.27 0.18 -25.67
N ASN A 173 15.15 -0.54 -25.59
CA ASN A 173 14.38 -0.90 -26.78
C ASN A 173 13.80 0.34 -27.49
N TYR A 174 13.38 1.35 -26.74
CA TYR A 174 12.86 2.60 -27.28
C TYR A 174 13.92 3.41 -28.05
N LEU A 175 15.11 3.54 -27.48
CA LEU A 175 16.24 4.28 -28.05
C LEU A 175 16.90 3.51 -29.20
N LYS A 176 17.04 2.18 -29.07
CA LYS A 176 17.59 1.31 -30.12
C LYS A 176 16.79 1.43 -31.43
N LYS A 177 15.45 1.48 -31.35
CA LYS A 177 14.60 1.67 -32.55
C LYS A 177 14.87 2.99 -33.28
N ARG A 178 15.52 3.95 -32.63
CA ARG A 178 15.92 5.25 -33.17
C ARG A 178 17.41 5.35 -33.47
N ASN A 179 18.13 4.23 -33.40
CA ASN A 179 19.59 4.20 -33.54
C ASN A 179 20.34 5.08 -32.52
N ILE A 180 19.76 5.30 -31.34
CA ILE A 180 20.39 6.05 -30.25
C ILE A 180 21.11 5.08 -29.32
N VAL A 181 22.39 5.35 -29.05
CA VAL A 181 23.23 4.58 -28.14
C VAL A 181 22.99 5.02 -26.70
N ILE A 182 22.79 4.05 -25.80
CA ILE A 182 22.58 4.31 -24.36
C ILE A 182 23.91 4.54 -23.63
N PRO A 183 23.95 5.33 -22.55
CA PRO A 183 25.18 5.55 -21.78
C PRO A 183 25.62 4.28 -21.02
N PRO A 184 26.90 4.17 -20.64
CA PRO A 184 27.37 3.13 -19.72
C PRO A 184 26.71 3.29 -18.34
N LYS A 185 26.71 2.21 -17.54
CA LYS A 185 26.26 2.29 -16.14
C LYS A 185 27.38 2.87 -15.29
N GLU A 186 27.11 4.01 -14.66
CA GLU A 186 28.01 4.62 -13.69
C GLU A 186 27.64 4.18 -12.27
N ARG A 187 28.62 4.11 -11.38
CA ARG A 187 28.37 3.87 -9.96
C ARG A 187 28.20 5.23 -9.28
N SER A 188 27.01 5.47 -8.72
CA SER A 188 26.76 6.64 -7.86
C SER A 188 26.65 6.19 -6.41
N ALA A 189 27.30 6.90 -5.49
CA ALA A 189 27.04 6.77 -4.06
C ALA A 189 25.86 7.67 -3.70
N LYS A 190 24.86 7.13 -3.01
CA LYS A 190 23.73 7.89 -2.48
C LYS A 190 24.08 8.46 -1.11
N ASP A 191 24.77 9.60 -1.10
CA ASP A 191 25.16 10.26 0.15
C ASP A 191 24.06 11.17 0.72
N GLU A 192 23.09 11.60 -0.08
CA GLU A 192 22.09 12.58 0.34
C GLU A 192 20.64 12.06 0.26
N LYS A 193 19.89 12.28 1.34
CA LYS A 193 18.43 12.18 1.33
C LYS A 193 17.90 13.49 0.73
N TYR A 194 17.29 13.41 -0.45
CA TYR A 194 16.65 14.57 -1.07
C TYR A 194 15.19 14.71 -0.62
N GLU A 195 14.65 15.93 -0.75
CA GLU A 195 13.32 16.26 -0.25
C GLU A 195 12.20 15.48 -0.97
N GLY A 196 11.23 15.03 -0.16
CA GLY A 196 10.08 14.25 -0.62
C GLY A 196 8.87 15.10 -1.02
N ALA A 197 7.70 14.50 -0.98
CA ALA A 197 6.44 15.18 -1.27
C ALA A 197 5.99 16.10 -0.12
N TYR A 198 5.22 17.13 -0.46
CA TYR A 198 4.61 18.03 0.50
C TYR A 198 3.36 17.39 1.12
N VAL A 199 3.20 17.57 2.44
CA VAL A 199 2.00 17.18 3.19
C VAL A 199 1.62 18.32 4.11
N LYS A 200 0.41 18.86 3.94
CA LYS A 200 -0.14 19.90 4.81
C LYS A 200 -0.49 19.33 6.18
N GLU A 201 -0.17 20.05 7.26
CA GLU A 201 -0.77 19.80 8.59
C GLU A 201 -2.26 20.11 8.53
N PRO A 202 -3.16 19.13 8.70
CA PRO A 202 -4.57 19.41 8.83
C PRO A 202 -4.85 19.98 10.23
N ILE A 203 -5.78 20.93 10.33
CA ILE A 203 -6.34 21.29 11.64
C ILE A 203 -7.19 20.08 12.08
N PRO A 204 -6.93 19.45 13.24
CA PRO A 204 -7.75 18.35 13.71
C PRO A 204 -9.18 18.83 13.95
N GLY A 205 -10.16 18.09 13.44
CA GLY A 205 -11.56 18.47 13.59
C GLY A 205 -12.51 17.63 12.75
N ILE A 206 -13.79 17.94 12.91
CA ILE A 206 -14.88 17.51 12.04
C ILE A 206 -15.13 18.57 10.98
N TYR A 207 -15.32 18.11 9.75
CA TYR A 207 -15.68 18.91 8.60
C TYR A 207 -16.92 18.34 7.95
N ASP A 208 -17.96 19.18 7.83
CA ASP A 208 -19.14 18.85 7.05
C ASP A 208 -18.90 19.15 5.58
N TRP A 209 -19.36 18.26 4.72
CA TRP A 209 -19.23 18.29 3.27
C TRP A 209 -17.78 18.50 2.82
N VAL A 210 -17.05 17.41 2.63
CA VAL A 210 -15.67 17.42 2.16
C VAL A 210 -15.62 16.95 0.72
N VAL A 211 -14.99 17.74 -0.15
CA VAL A 211 -14.69 17.33 -1.52
C VAL A 211 -13.18 17.12 -1.65
N SER A 212 -12.77 16.00 -2.23
CA SER A 212 -11.39 15.77 -2.61
C SER A 212 -11.18 15.90 -4.12
N PHE A 213 -10.02 16.44 -4.48
CA PHE A 213 -9.49 16.48 -5.84
C PHE A 213 -8.14 15.76 -5.88
N ASP A 214 -7.82 15.10 -6.98
CA ASP A 214 -6.57 14.34 -7.14
C ASP A 214 -5.90 14.62 -8.49
N LEU A 215 -4.58 14.81 -8.49
CA LEU A 215 -3.79 14.95 -9.70
C LEU A 215 -3.57 13.59 -10.37
N ASN A 216 -3.95 13.49 -11.64
CA ASN A 216 -3.75 12.27 -12.40
C ASN A 216 -2.25 11.95 -12.50
N SER A 217 -1.79 10.87 -11.84
CA SER A 217 -0.41 10.36 -11.99
C SER A 217 0.65 11.48 -11.93
N LEU A 218 0.71 12.17 -10.78
CA LEU A 218 1.50 13.40 -10.57
C LEU A 218 2.92 13.33 -11.17
N TYR A 219 3.73 12.36 -10.73
CA TYR A 219 5.14 12.30 -11.14
C TYR A 219 5.37 12.09 -12.64
N PRO A 220 4.68 11.15 -13.32
CA PRO A 220 4.71 11.09 -14.78
C PRO A 220 4.33 12.40 -15.47
N HIS A 221 3.34 13.14 -14.96
CA HIS A 221 2.94 14.40 -15.57
C HIS A 221 3.92 15.53 -15.30
N LEU A 222 4.62 15.54 -14.17
CA LEU A 222 5.72 16.48 -13.92
C LEU A 222 6.89 16.22 -14.88
N ILE A 223 7.20 14.94 -15.15
CA ILE A 223 8.21 14.56 -16.16
C ILE A 223 7.83 15.15 -17.52
N MET A 224 6.56 15.02 -17.92
CA MET A 224 6.06 15.57 -19.18
C MET A 224 6.03 17.10 -19.19
N GLN A 225 5.53 17.73 -18.13
CA GLN A 225 5.35 19.19 -18.02
C GLN A 225 6.67 19.95 -18.13
N TYR A 226 7.71 19.47 -17.44
CA TYR A 226 9.01 20.14 -17.42
C TYR A 226 10.01 19.52 -18.41
N ASN A 227 9.59 18.58 -19.26
CA ASN A 227 10.44 17.86 -20.22
C ASN A 227 11.66 17.18 -19.55
N ILE A 228 11.46 16.56 -18.38
CA ILE A 228 12.52 15.99 -17.55
C ILE A 228 13.10 14.75 -18.22
N SER A 229 14.31 14.85 -18.76
CA SER A 229 15.04 13.73 -19.36
C SER A 229 16.55 13.96 -19.26
N PRO A 230 17.38 12.91 -19.20
CA PRO A 230 18.83 13.06 -19.08
C PRO A 230 19.48 13.89 -20.20
N GLU A 231 18.95 13.82 -21.42
CA GLU A 231 19.44 14.49 -22.63
C GLU A 231 18.85 15.89 -22.85
N THR A 232 17.80 16.24 -22.10
CA THR A 232 17.22 17.58 -22.10
C THR A 232 17.72 18.43 -20.94
N LEU A 233 18.30 17.79 -19.90
CA LEU A 233 18.91 18.46 -18.76
C LEU A 233 20.09 19.36 -19.19
N VAL A 234 20.08 20.60 -18.72
CA VAL A 234 21.17 21.57 -18.92
C VAL A 234 22.08 21.56 -17.69
N ASP A 235 23.39 21.72 -17.90
CA ASP A 235 24.38 21.75 -16.82
C ASP A 235 24.23 22.97 -15.90
N GLU A 236 23.86 24.11 -16.48
CA GLU A 236 23.53 25.33 -15.74
C GLU A 236 22.20 25.18 -14.99
N ARG A 237 22.17 25.70 -13.76
CA ARG A 237 20.95 25.77 -12.94
C ARG A 237 20.54 27.21 -12.72
N HIS A 238 19.24 27.44 -12.59
CA HIS A 238 18.73 28.72 -12.14
C HIS A 238 19.29 29.03 -10.74
N PRO A 239 19.91 30.20 -10.51
CA PRO A 239 20.79 30.44 -9.37
C PRO A 239 20.07 30.51 -8.02
N SER A 240 18.78 30.82 -8.02
CA SER A 240 18.08 31.24 -6.79
C SER A 240 16.68 30.66 -6.62
N VAL A 241 16.21 29.80 -7.52
CA VAL A 241 14.83 29.29 -7.49
C VAL A 241 14.66 28.27 -6.37
N ASN A 242 13.51 28.32 -5.72
CA ASN A 242 13.05 27.33 -4.76
C ASN A 242 11.52 27.33 -4.76
N VAL A 243 10.93 26.43 -3.97
CA VAL A 243 9.46 26.27 -3.87
C VAL A 243 8.79 27.61 -3.48
N ASP A 244 9.25 28.25 -2.40
CA ASP A 244 8.62 29.46 -1.86
C ASP A 244 8.65 30.64 -2.83
N LYS A 245 9.77 30.88 -3.50
CA LYS A 245 9.91 31.97 -4.47
C LYS A 245 9.00 31.79 -5.69
N ILE A 246 8.77 30.55 -6.13
CA ILE A 246 7.78 30.28 -7.19
C ILE A 246 6.37 30.56 -6.66
N LEU A 247 6.03 30.10 -5.46
CA LEU A 247 4.70 30.29 -4.87
C LEU A 247 4.38 31.78 -4.64
N ASN A 248 5.35 32.57 -4.21
CA ASN A 248 5.22 34.01 -3.96
C ASN A 248 5.39 34.87 -5.22
N LYS A 249 5.85 34.27 -6.33
CA LYS A 249 6.23 34.96 -7.56
C LYS A 249 7.35 36.01 -7.38
N ASP A 250 8.30 35.72 -6.52
CA ASP A 250 9.42 36.63 -6.18
C ASP A 250 10.51 36.68 -7.26
N ILE A 251 10.43 35.82 -8.28
CA ILE A 251 11.42 35.67 -9.35
C ILE A 251 10.76 35.69 -10.72
N THR A 252 11.53 36.03 -11.75
CA THR A 252 11.13 35.97 -13.16
C THR A 252 12.00 34.98 -13.91
N PHE A 253 11.43 34.36 -14.95
CA PHE A 253 12.11 33.38 -15.80
C PHE A 253 12.39 33.93 -17.21
N GLU A 254 12.23 35.24 -17.43
CA GLU A 254 12.43 35.88 -18.74
C GLU A 254 13.81 35.62 -19.36
N MET A 255 14.86 35.60 -18.53
CA MET A 255 16.23 35.31 -18.97
C MET A 255 16.45 33.83 -19.36
N TYR A 256 15.53 32.94 -18.98
CA TYR A 256 15.61 31.50 -19.21
C TYR A 256 14.43 30.99 -20.05
N LYS A 257 13.83 31.85 -20.89
CA LYS A 257 12.64 31.55 -21.71
C LYS A 257 12.82 30.37 -22.69
N ASP A 258 14.04 29.98 -22.98
CA ASP A 258 14.35 28.84 -23.86
C ASP A 258 14.34 27.49 -23.09
N TYR A 259 14.20 27.54 -21.77
CA TYR A 259 14.24 26.38 -20.88
C TYR A 259 13.00 26.28 -19.98
N ALA A 260 12.58 25.05 -19.69
CA ALA A 260 11.63 24.76 -18.63
C ALA A 260 12.38 24.70 -17.29
N VAL A 261 11.97 25.52 -16.32
CA VAL A 261 12.68 25.65 -15.03
C VAL A 261 11.91 24.94 -13.92
N CYS A 262 12.59 24.01 -13.24
CA CYS A 262 12.03 23.28 -12.09
C CYS A 262 12.33 23.98 -10.76
N ALA A 263 11.58 23.61 -9.72
CA ALA A 263 11.70 24.22 -8.40
C ALA A 263 13.06 23.98 -7.70
N ASN A 264 13.87 23.03 -8.18
CA ASN A 264 15.22 22.75 -7.68
C ASN A 264 16.34 23.47 -8.49
N GLY A 265 15.95 24.34 -9.43
CA GLY A 265 16.88 25.05 -10.32
C GLY A 265 17.33 24.26 -11.53
N ALA A 266 17.00 22.98 -11.65
CA ALA A 266 17.28 22.23 -12.88
C ALA A 266 16.51 22.84 -14.05
N MET A 267 17.20 22.99 -15.17
CA MET A 267 16.65 23.53 -16.41
C MET A 267 16.65 22.47 -17.50
N TYR A 268 15.59 22.44 -18.30
CA TYR A 268 15.43 21.48 -19.39
C TYR A 268 15.13 22.20 -20.71
N ARG A 269 15.76 21.70 -21.77
CA ARG A 269 15.57 22.19 -23.14
C ARG A 269 14.11 22.15 -23.58
N LYS A 270 13.69 23.13 -24.39
CA LYS A 270 12.35 23.18 -25.01
C LYS A 270 12.35 23.02 -26.53
N ASP A 271 13.53 23.08 -27.17
CA ASP A 271 13.69 22.94 -28.62
C ASP A 271 13.53 21.49 -29.10
N MET A 272 13.65 20.52 -28.20
CA MET A 272 13.37 19.11 -28.46
C MET A 272 12.62 18.48 -27.29
N ARG A 273 11.85 17.43 -27.58
CA ARG A 273 11.20 16.63 -26.54
C ARG A 273 12.10 15.48 -26.10
N GLY A 274 12.17 15.26 -24.80
CA GLY A 274 12.97 14.17 -24.23
C GLY A 274 12.30 12.80 -24.37
N PHE A 275 13.10 11.74 -24.40
CA PHE A 275 12.63 10.36 -24.54
C PHE A 275 11.80 9.91 -23.32
N LEU A 276 12.13 10.39 -22.11
CA LEU A 276 11.35 10.06 -20.91
C LEU A 276 9.93 10.65 -20.99
N PRO A 277 9.75 11.96 -21.23
CA PRO A 277 8.44 12.58 -21.48
C PRO A 277 7.62 11.88 -22.57
N GLU A 278 8.24 11.51 -23.70
CA GLU A 278 7.55 10.79 -24.79
C GLU A 278 7.08 9.41 -24.34
N LEU A 279 7.92 8.66 -23.62
CA LEU A 279 7.56 7.36 -23.07
C LEU A 279 6.42 7.46 -22.05
N MET A 280 6.47 8.45 -21.15
CA MET A 280 5.40 8.68 -20.16
C MET A 280 4.07 8.94 -20.87
N GLU A 281 4.06 9.83 -21.86
CA GLU A 281 2.83 10.15 -22.60
C GLU A 281 2.29 8.95 -23.35
N LYS A 282 3.16 8.20 -24.02
CA LYS A 282 2.77 6.98 -24.73
C LYS A 282 2.12 5.97 -23.79
N ILE A 283 2.78 5.65 -22.67
CA ILE A 283 2.30 4.66 -21.68
C ILE A 283 0.98 5.14 -21.05
N TYR A 284 0.86 6.44 -20.76
CA TYR A 284 -0.37 7.04 -20.25
C TYR A 284 -1.53 6.95 -21.24
N ASN A 285 -1.30 7.31 -22.51
CA ASN A 285 -2.32 7.23 -23.55
C ASN A 285 -2.79 5.80 -23.79
N GLU A 286 -1.86 4.83 -23.83
CA GLU A 286 -2.20 3.40 -23.89
C GLU A 286 -3.07 2.99 -22.70
N ARG A 287 -2.70 3.39 -21.47
CA ARG A 287 -3.51 3.12 -20.28
C ARG A 287 -4.94 3.66 -20.42
N VAL A 288 -5.10 4.89 -20.90
CA VAL A 288 -6.42 5.52 -21.09
C VAL A 288 -7.25 4.72 -22.10
N ILE A 289 -6.65 4.30 -23.21
CA ILE A 289 -7.32 3.49 -24.24
C ILE A 289 -7.82 2.17 -23.65
N PHE A 290 -6.94 1.42 -22.96
CA PHE A 290 -7.33 0.12 -22.41
C PHE A 290 -8.30 0.23 -21.24
N LYS A 291 -8.20 1.27 -20.41
CA LYS A 291 -9.20 1.55 -19.36
C LYS A 291 -10.58 1.82 -19.98
N LYS A 292 -10.66 2.61 -21.05
CA LYS A 292 -11.94 2.86 -21.76
C LYS A 292 -12.51 1.59 -22.37
N LYS A 293 -11.68 0.77 -23.03
CA LYS A 293 -12.10 -0.52 -23.61
C LYS A 293 -12.61 -1.50 -22.54
N MET A 294 -11.92 -1.57 -21.40
CA MET A 294 -12.32 -2.39 -20.26
C MET A 294 -13.73 -1.99 -19.78
N LEU A 295 -13.95 -0.69 -19.52
CA LEU A 295 -15.25 -0.19 -19.06
C LEU A 295 -16.37 -0.44 -20.09
N ALA A 296 -16.08 -0.26 -21.38
CA ALA A 296 -17.06 -0.56 -22.43
C ALA A 296 -17.43 -2.06 -22.45
N ALA A 297 -16.43 -2.94 -22.33
CA ALA A 297 -16.65 -4.38 -22.28
C ALA A 297 -17.41 -4.82 -21.02
N GLU A 298 -17.15 -4.21 -19.86
CA GLU A 298 -17.93 -4.42 -18.63
C GLU A 298 -19.40 -4.04 -18.81
N GLN A 299 -19.66 -2.86 -19.39
CA GLN A 299 -21.03 -2.41 -19.67
C GLN A 299 -21.77 -3.32 -20.65
N GLU A 300 -21.08 -3.86 -21.66
CA GLU A 300 -21.66 -4.84 -22.57
C GLU A 300 -21.87 -6.20 -21.89
N TYR A 301 -20.97 -6.61 -21.00
CA TYR A 301 -21.08 -7.87 -20.27
C TYR A 301 -22.30 -7.92 -19.35
N GLU A 302 -22.63 -6.80 -18.71
CA GLU A 302 -23.87 -6.66 -17.91
C GLU A 302 -25.13 -6.87 -18.77
N LYS A 303 -25.10 -6.46 -20.04
CA LYS A 303 -26.19 -6.70 -21.00
C LYS A 303 -26.15 -8.10 -21.59
N LYS A 304 -24.96 -8.65 -21.82
CA LYS A 304 -24.72 -9.89 -22.55
C LYS A 304 -23.54 -10.66 -21.93
N LYS A 305 -23.84 -11.60 -21.04
CA LYS A 305 -22.83 -12.41 -20.33
C LYS A 305 -22.19 -13.46 -21.24
N THR A 306 -21.18 -13.07 -22.00
CA THR A 306 -20.41 -13.95 -22.89
C THR A 306 -18.98 -14.15 -22.41
N LYS A 307 -18.43 -15.33 -22.65
CA LYS A 307 -17.02 -15.65 -22.35
C LYS A 307 -16.03 -14.78 -23.12
N GLU A 308 -16.41 -14.26 -24.29
CA GLU A 308 -15.56 -13.35 -25.08
C GLU A 308 -15.39 -12.00 -24.38
N LEU A 309 -16.48 -11.44 -23.86
CA LEU A 309 -16.45 -10.19 -23.10
C LEU A 309 -15.68 -10.36 -21.79
N GLU A 310 -15.86 -11.47 -21.09
CA GLU A 310 -15.08 -11.79 -19.89
C GLU A 310 -13.56 -11.80 -20.17
N LYS A 311 -13.14 -12.44 -21.27
CA LYS A 311 -11.73 -12.43 -21.71
C LYS A 311 -11.24 -11.04 -22.08
N GLU A 312 -12.05 -10.25 -22.78
CA GLU A 312 -11.68 -8.89 -23.19
C GLU A 312 -11.55 -7.94 -21.99
N ILE A 313 -12.44 -8.07 -20.99
CA ILE A 313 -12.35 -7.34 -19.71
C ILE A 313 -11.04 -7.71 -19.02
N SER A 314 -10.76 -9.00 -18.86
CA SER A 314 -9.54 -9.48 -18.20
C SER A 314 -8.27 -8.96 -18.92
N ARG A 315 -8.20 -9.11 -20.24
CA ARG A 315 -7.09 -8.63 -21.07
C ARG A 315 -6.89 -7.12 -20.96
N CYS A 316 -7.96 -6.33 -21.08
CA CYS A 316 -7.86 -4.87 -20.99
C CYS A 316 -7.49 -4.42 -19.57
N ASN A 317 -8.00 -5.10 -18.54
CA ASN A 317 -7.66 -4.84 -17.15
C ASN A 317 -6.17 -5.08 -16.89
N ASN A 318 -5.62 -6.21 -17.36
CA ASN A 318 -4.20 -6.54 -17.18
C ASN A 318 -3.29 -5.52 -17.87
N ILE A 319 -3.61 -5.10 -19.10
CA ILE A 319 -2.83 -4.09 -19.81
C ILE A 319 -2.90 -2.73 -19.11
N GLN A 320 -4.09 -2.24 -18.73
CA GLN A 320 -4.20 -0.94 -18.06
C GLN A 320 -3.49 -0.95 -16.70
N MET A 321 -3.53 -2.08 -15.98
CA MET A 321 -2.86 -2.25 -14.69
C MET A 321 -1.34 -2.30 -14.87
N ALA A 322 -0.82 -3.02 -15.86
CA ALA A 322 0.60 -3.03 -16.21
C ALA A 322 1.10 -1.61 -16.51
N ARG A 323 0.36 -0.83 -17.30
CA ARG A 323 0.68 0.56 -17.61
C ARG A 323 0.64 1.46 -16.36
N LYS A 324 -0.34 1.26 -15.47
CA LYS A 324 -0.41 1.97 -14.18
C LYS A 324 0.82 1.68 -13.32
N ILE A 325 1.24 0.42 -13.22
CA ILE A 325 2.43 0.00 -12.46
C ILE A 325 3.69 0.61 -13.07
N GLN A 326 3.83 0.58 -14.40
CA GLN A 326 4.94 1.22 -15.11
C GLN A 326 5.02 2.70 -14.74
N LEU A 327 3.96 3.48 -14.97
CA LEU A 327 3.90 4.91 -14.65
C LEU A 327 4.28 5.20 -13.19
N ASN A 328 3.70 4.46 -12.23
CA ASN A 328 3.99 4.65 -10.81
C ASN A 328 5.43 4.26 -10.42
N SER A 329 6.03 3.31 -11.14
CA SER A 329 7.40 2.86 -10.90
C SER A 329 8.47 3.72 -11.57
N ALA A 330 8.13 4.57 -12.55
CA ALA A 330 9.06 5.39 -13.30
C ALA A 330 9.91 6.28 -12.39
N TYR A 331 9.25 7.03 -11.50
CA TYR A 331 9.93 7.85 -10.51
C TYR A 331 10.83 7.02 -9.58
N GLY A 332 10.34 5.85 -9.14
CA GLY A 332 11.12 4.92 -8.31
C GLY A 332 12.41 4.45 -8.97
N ALA A 333 12.41 4.27 -10.30
CA ALA A 333 13.61 3.98 -11.07
C ALA A 333 14.52 5.21 -11.22
N ILE A 334 13.96 6.39 -11.54
CA ILE A 334 14.72 7.65 -11.70
C ILE A 334 15.47 8.04 -10.42
N GLY A 335 14.87 7.82 -9.25
CA GLY A 335 15.49 8.10 -7.93
C GLY A 335 16.41 7.00 -7.38
N ASN A 336 16.68 5.94 -8.17
CA ASN A 336 17.49 4.80 -7.75
C ASN A 336 18.93 4.93 -8.27
N GLN A 337 19.91 4.93 -7.37
CA GLN A 337 21.35 5.03 -7.70
C GLN A 337 21.87 3.93 -8.63
N TYR A 338 21.19 2.78 -8.70
CA TYR A 338 21.57 1.67 -9.59
C TYR A 338 20.97 1.80 -10.99
N PHE A 339 20.15 2.81 -11.23
CA PHE A 339 19.56 3.07 -12.53
C PHE A 339 20.56 3.76 -13.45
N ARG A 340 20.63 3.31 -14.71
CA ARG A 340 21.59 3.82 -15.70
C ARG A 340 21.47 5.32 -15.94
N TYR A 341 20.24 5.84 -15.87
CA TYR A 341 19.91 7.25 -16.13
C TYR A 341 19.73 8.04 -14.83
N TYR A 342 20.26 7.54 -13.71
CA TYR A 342 20.16 8.21 -12.42
C TYR A 342 20.84 9.58 -12.47
N LYS A 343 20.07 10.62 -12.15
CA LYS A 343 20.55 11.97 -11.90
C LYS A 343 19.75 12.53 -10.73
N LEU A 344 20.43 12.93 -9.66
CA LEU A 344 19.78 13.50 -8.47
C LEU A 344 18.93 14.73 -8.85
N ALA A 345 19.44 15.55 -9.76
CA ALA A 345 18.75 16.72 -10.32
C ALA A 345 17.34 16.39 -10.87
N ASN A 346 17.19 15.25 -11.55
CA ASN A 346 15.90 14.83 -12.11
C ASN A 346 14.95 14.36 -11.01
N ALA A 347 15.44 13.61 -10.04
CA ALA A 347 14.63 13.11 -8.93
C ALA A 347 14.09 14.27 -8.07
N GLU A 348 14.95 15.24 -7.74
CA GLU A 348 14.60 16.46 -7.00
C GLU A 348 13.69 17.40 -7.78
N ALA A 349 13.92 17.55 -9.10
CA ALA A 349 13.06 18.35 -9.95
C ALA A 349 11.62 17.85 -9.92
N ILE A 350 11.42 16.52 -9.90
CA ILE A 350 10.09 15.92 -9.81
C ILE A 350 9.47 16.19 -8.44
N THR A 351 10.19 15.96 -7.33
CA THR A 351 9.60 16.12 -5.99
C THR A 351 9.28 17.57 -5.67
N LEU A 352 10.24 18.48 -5.85
CA LEU A 352 10.08 19.90 -5.50
C LEU A 352 9.06 20.60 -6.41
N SER A 353 9.06 20.33 -7.71
CA SER A 353 8.02 20.88 -8.60
C SER A 353 6.63 20.29 -8.31
N GLY A 354 6.56 19.07 -7.76
CA GLY A 354 5.33 18.50 -7.21
C GLY A 354 4.83 19.27 -5.98
N GLN A 355 5.73 19.65 -5.07
CA GLN A 355 5.38 20.51 -3.93
C GLN A 355 4.84 21.87 -4.38
N VAL A 356 5.45 22.48 -5.40
CA VAL A 356 4.94 23.73 -5.99
C VAL A 356 3.54 23.52 -6.54
N SER A 357 3.32 22.47 -7.34
CA SER A 357 2.04 22.23 -8.00
C SER A 357 0.89 22.11 -7.01
N ILE A 358 1.07 21.33 -5.93
CA ILE A 358 0.01 21.10 -4.94
C ILE A 358 -0.22 22.33 -4.04
N GLN A 359 0.84 23.05 -3.65
CA GLN A 359 0.70 24.26 -2.84
C GLN A 359 0.13 25.43 -3.64
N TRP A 360 0.48 25.54 -4.92
CA TRP A 360 -0.08 26.53 -5.83
C TRP A 360 -1.60 26.40 -5.92
N ILE A 361 -2.10 25.18 -6.19
CA ILE A 361 -3.53 24.99 -6.31
C ILE A 361 -4.27 25.18 -4.99
N MET A 362 -3.64 24.79 -3.87
CA MET A 362 -4.17 25.03 -2.53
C MET A 362 -4.40 26.54 -2.30
N ASN A 363 -3.38 27.36 -2.56
CA ASN A 363 -3.48 28.81 -2.40
C ASN A 363 -4.56 29.39 -3.32
N LYS A 364 -4.59 28.97 -4.59
CA LYS A 364 -5.58 29.41 -5.58
C LYS A 364 -7.02 29.07 -5.17
N MET A 365 -7.25 27.86 -4.66
CA MET A 365 -8.57 27.42 -4.20
C MET A 365 -9.02 28.15 -2.94
N ASN A 366 -8.11 28.36 -1.97
CA ASN A 366 -8.41 29.18 -0.80
C ASN A 366 -8.80 30.61 -1.19
N SER A 367 -8.03 31.27 -2.06
CA SER A 367 -8.37 32.63 -2.52
C SER A 367 -9.71 32.67 -3.27
N TYR A 368 -10.00 31.67 -4.10
CA TYR A 368 -11.25 31.58 -4.85
C TYR A 368 -12.47 31.41 -3.95
N LEU A 369 -12.38 30.49 -2.98
CA LEU A 369 -13.47 30.23 -2.02
C LEU A 369 -13.70 31.41 -1.09
N ASN A 370 -12.63 32.06 -0.61
CA ASN A 370 -12.78 33.28 0.20
C ASN A 370 -13.49 34.39 -0.57
N LYS A 371 -13.18 34.56 -1.86
CA LYS A 371 -13.86 35.53 -2.73
C LYS A 371 -15.36 35.20 -2.91
N ILE A 372 -15.71 33.94 -3.16
CA ILE A 372 -17.11 33.52 -3.37
C ILE A 372 -17.92 33.65 -2.08
N LEU A 373 -17.35 33.20 -0.97
CA LEU A 373 -18.03 33.17 0.33
C LEU A 373 -17.92 34.48 1.09
N LYS A 374 -17.19 35.47 0.53
CA LYS A 374 -16.91 36.77 1.14
C LYS A 374 -16.34 36.64 2.55
N THR A 375 -15.48 35.65 2.73
CA THR A 375 -14.68 35.46 3.93
C THR A 375 -13.31 36.08 3.73
N GLY A 376 -12.62 36.40 4.82
CA GLY A 376 -11.29 37.02 4.79
C GLY A 376 -10.21 36.01 4.39
N ASP A 377 -9.42 35.58 5.36
CA ASP A 377 -8.34 34.61 5.17
C ASP A 377 -8.70 33.25 5.79
N PHE A 378 -9.87 32.73 5.42
CA PHE A 378 -10.32 31.42 5.92
C PHE A 378 -9.66 30.29 5.13
N ASP A 379 -9.09 29.32 5.83
CA ASP A 379 -8.45 28.16 5.20
C ASP A 379 -9.49 27.07 4.91
N TYR A 380 -9.95 27.02 3.66
CA TYR A 380 -10.91 26.02 3.19
C TYR A 380 -10.25 24.68 2.86
N VAL A 381 -8.95 24.66 2.57
CA VAL A 381 -8.23 23.42 2.30
C VAL A 381 -7.88 22.74 3.61
N ILE A 382 -8.59 21.67 3.94
CA ILE A 382 -8.42 20.89 5.16
C ILE A 382 -7.06 20.21 5.18
N ALA A 383 -6.71 19.53 4.09
CA ALA A 383 -5.53 18.70 4.00
C ALA A 383 -5.03 18.59 2.57
N SER A 384 -3.75 18.25 2.45
CA SER A 384 -3.09 17.92 1.19
C SER A 384 -2.09 16.80 1.43
N ASP A 385 -2.14 15.74 0.63
CA ASP A 385 -1.22 14.61 0.72
C ASP A 385 -0.65 14.29 -0.65
N THR A 386 0.53 14.84 -0.95
CA THR A 386 1.28 14.66 -2.21
C THR A 386 0.58 15.22 -3.46
N ASP A 387 -0.50 14.59 -3.89
CA ASP A 387 -1.22 14.83 -5.14
C ASP A 387 -2.73 15.08 -4.93
N SER A 388 -3.25 14.81 -3.74
CA SER A 388 -4.66 15.06 -3.40
C SER A 388 -4.86 16.32 -2.56
N LEU A 389 -5.95 17.03 -2.82
CA LEU A 389 -6.42 18.23 -2.12
C LEU A 389 -7.80 17.96 -1.49
N TYR A 390 -7.98 18.27 -0.20
CA TYR A 390 -9.26 18.10 0.51
C TYR A 390 -9.82 19.46 0.93
N ILE A 391 -11.05 19.76 0.53
CA ILE A 391 -11.67 21.08 0.68
C ILE A 391 -12.93 20.98 1.54
N ASN A 392 -13.05 21.88 2.51
CA ASN A 392 -14.24 22.08 3.32
C ASN A 392 -15.31 22.85 2.54
N MET A 393 -16.33 22.14 2.08
CA MET A 393 -17.47 22.68 1.33
C MET A 393 -18.68 22.99 2.20
N GLY A 394 -18.65 22.65 3.49
CA GLY A 394 -19.74 22.91 4.44
C GLY A 394 -20.23 24.37 4.43
N PRO A 395 -19.36 25.39 4.49
CA PRO A 395 -19.77 26.78 4.38
C PRO A 395 -20.48 27.13 3.07
N LEU A 396 -20.05 26.57 1.94
CA LEU A 396 -20.72 26.78 0.64
C LEU A 396 -22.11 26.15 0.64
N VAL A 397 -22.22 24.90 1.08
CA VAL A 397 -23.50 24.19 1.17
C VAL A 397 -24.47 24.94 2.08
N LYS A 398 -24.00 25.40 3.26
CA LYS A 398 -24.82 26.15 4.20
C LYS A 398 -25.38 27.44 3.59
N ASN A 399 -24.57 28.18 2.83
CA ASN A 399 -24.98 29.42 2.18
C ASN A 399 -25.97 29.18 1.02
N VAL A 400 -25.72 28.18 0.17
CA VAL A 400 -26.55 27.91 -1.02
C VAL A 400 -27.91 27.29 -0.65
N PHE A 401 -27.92 26.43 0.37
CA PHE A 401 -29.12 25.77 0.85
C PHE A 401 -29.76 26.48 2.06
N ALA A 402 -29.38 27.74 2.32
CA ALA A 402 -30.08 28.56 3.31
C ALA A 402 -31.54 28.74 2.88
N GLY A 403 -32.48 28.24 3.69
CA GLY A 403 -33.92 28.31 3.40
C GLY A 403 -34.42 27.36 2.30
N ARG A 404 -33.63 26.36 1.90
CA ARG A 404 -34.04 25.29 0.96
C ARG A 404 -34.13 23.95 1.67
N GLU A 405 -34.92 23.04 1.12
CA GLU A 405 -34.91 21.64 1.55
C GLU A 405 -33.53 21.03 1.31
N LYS A 406 -33.02 20.33 2.33
CA LYS A 406 -31.69 19.71 2.31
C LYS A 406 -31.86 18.21 2.25
N THR A 407 -31.71 17.64 1.05
CA THR A 407 -31.50 16.21 0.89
C THR A 407 -30.03 15.94 0.62
N THR A 408 -29.49 14.87 1.19
CA THR A 408 -28.09 14.45 0.95
C THR A 408 -27.83 14.27 -0.55
N GLU A 409 -28.75 13.63 -1.26
CA GLU A 409 -28.67 13.45 -2.71
C GLU A 409 -28.63 14.80 -3.47
N GLY A 410 -29.46 15.77 -3.06
CA GLY A 410 -29.49 17.10 -3.64
C GLY A 410 -28.18 17.86 -3.44
N ILE A 411 -27.58 17.75 -2.26
CA ILE A 411 -26.29 18.37 -1.94
C ILE A 411 -25.16 17.69 -2.72
N VAL A 412 -25.12 16.36 -2.76
CA VAL A 412 -24.10 15.60 -3.52
C VAL A 412 -24.17 15.97 -5.01
N SER A 413 -25.37 16.02 -5.59
CA SER A 413 -25.57 16.41 -6.99
C SER A 413 -25.16 17.85 -7.26
N PHE A 414 -25.45 18.77 -6.34
CA PHE A 414 -25.00 20.15 -6.41
C PHE A 414 -23.47 20.24 -6.38
N LEU A 415 -22.82 19.59 -5.41
CA LEU A 415 -21.38 19.60 -5.26
C LEU A 415 -20.69 18.99 -6.48
N ASP A 416 -21.18 17.85 -6.99
CA ASP A 416 -20.66 17.23 -8.20
C ASP A 416 -20.72 18.19 -9.39
N LYS A 417 -21.87 18.87 -9.57
CA LYS A 417 -22.05 19.81 -10.67
C LYS A 417 -21.14 21.02 -10.57
N VAL A 418 -21.01 21.62 -9.38
CA VAL A 418 -20.10 22.75 -9.13
C VAL A 418 -18.66 22.34 -9.36
N CYS A 419 -18.26 21.16 -8.91
CA CYS A 419 -16.91 20.66 -9.12
C CYS A 419 -16.60 20.53 -10.61
N GLN A 420 -17.47 19.88 -11.39
CA GLN A 420 -17.27 19.66 -12.82
C GLN A 420 -17.30 20.94 -13.65
N VAL A 421 -18.23 21.87 -13.34
CA VAL A 421 -18.49 23.03 -14.22
C VAL A 421 -17.64 24.24 -13.87
N GLU A 422 -17.36 24.45 -12.58
CA GLU A 422 -16.67 25.65 -12.09
C GLU A 422 -15.27 25.31 -11.57
N PHE A 423 -15.15 24.40 -10.60
CA PHE A 423 -13.87 24.19 -9.92
C PHE A 423 -12.83 23.52 -10.81
N GLU A 424 -13.18 22.49 -11.56
CA GLU A 424 -12.23 21.83 -12.48
C GLU A 424 -11.69 22.81 -13.52
N LYS A 425 -12.54 23.70 -14.06
CA LYS A 425 -12.09 24.76 -14.99
C LYS A 425 -11.17 25.79 -14.32
N TYR A 426 -11.52 26.22 -13.11
CA TYR A 426 -10.68 27.14 -12.34
C TYR A 426 -9.33 26.52 -11.98
N ILE A 427 -9.32 25.24 -11.60
CA ILE A 427 -8.10 24.47 -11.33
C ILE A 427 -7.24 24.35 -12.59
N GLU A 428 -7.84 23.98 -13.73
CA GLU A 428 -7.14 23.88 -15.02
C GLU A 428 -6.49 25.21 -15.42
N SER A 429 -7.24 26.32 -15.38
CA SER A 429 -6.70 27.66 -15.66
C SER A 429 -5.60 28.08 -14.67
N SER A 430 -5.72 27.70 -13.39
CA SER A 430 -4.69 27.97 -12.37
C SER A 430 -3.38 27.22 -12.66
N TYR A 431 -3.47 25.98 -13.16
CA TYR A 431 -2.29 25.25 -13.59
C TYR A 431 -1.73 25.74 -14.93
N GLN A 432 -2.58 26.24 -15.83
CA GLN A 432 -2.11 26.91 -17.04
C GLN A 432 -1.33 28.19 -16.69
N GLU A 433 -1.80 28.95 -15.71
CA GLU A 433 -1.06 30.10 -15.16
C GLU A 433 0.29 29.68 -14.60
N LEU A 434 0.35 28.60 -13.80
CA LEU A 434 1.61 28.08 -13.28
C LEU A 434 2.56 27.65 -14.41
N ALA A 435 2.05 26.87 -15.38
CA ALA A 435 2.83 26.39 -16.51
C ALA A 435 3.43 27.55 -17.33
N ASN A 436 2.65 28.60 -17.57
CA ASN A 436 3.13 29.81 -18.24
C ASN A 436 4.18 30.53 -17.39
N TYR A 437 3.94 30.66 -16.08
CA TYR A 437 4.84 31.37 -15.17
C TYR A 437 6.23 30.71 -15.09
N VAL A 438 6.29 29.39 -14.88
CA VAL A 438 7.56 28.63 -14.80
C VAL A 438 8.14 28.28 -16.18
N ASN A 439 7.53 28.81 -17.25
CA ASN A 439 7.88 28.53 -18.63
C ASN A 439 7.97 27.02 -18.95
N ALA A 440 7.03 26.24 -18.42
CA ALA A 440 6.96 24.79 -18.64
C ALA A 440 6.96 24.43 -20.14
N TYR A 441 7.33 23.18 -20.45
CA TYR A 441 7.28 22.66 -21.81
C TYR A 441 5.84 22.58 -22.32
N ASP A 442 4.96 21.95 -21.53
CA ASP A 442 3.52 21.83 -21.76
C ASP A 442 2.77 21.88 -20.42
N GLN A 443 1.52 22.32 -20.42
CA GLN A 443 0.63 22.09 -19.27
C GLN A 443 0.24 20.61 -19.23
N LYS A 444 0.56 19.91 -18.13
CA LYS A 444 0.17 18.50 -17.93
C LYS A 444 -0.45 18.22 -16.56
N MET A 445 -0.67 19.24 -15.72
CA MET A 445 -1.32 19.05 -14.42
C MET A 445 -2.83 18.95 -14.58
N PHE A 446 -3.35 17.73 -14.59
CA PHE A 446 -4.79 17.47 -14.68
C PHE A 446 -5.31 16.95 -13.35
N MET A 447 -6.06 17.78 -12.65
CA MET A 447 -6.65 17.45 -11.36
C MET A 447 -8.17 17.29 -11.52
N LYS A 448 -8.71 16.20 -10.99
CA LYS A 448 -10.13 15.87 -11.09
C LYS A 448 -10.74 15.62 -9.73
N ARG A 449 -12.05 15.83 -9.62
CA ARG A 449 -12.80 15.50 -8.41
C ARG A 449 -12.73 13.99 -8.16
N GLU A 450 -12.29 13.61 -6.96
CA GLU A 450 -12.16 12.22 -6.53
C GLU A 450 -13.37 11.83 -5.67
N CYS A 451 -13.53 12.40 -4.47
CA CYS A 451 -14.63 12.03 -3.57
C CYS A 451 -15.52 13.21 -3.17
N ILE A 452 -16.80 12.92 -2.93
CA ILE A 452 -17.73 13.80 -2.19
C ILE A 452 -18.13 13.06 -0.93
N ALA A 453 -17.77 13.63 0.21
CA ALA A 453 -18.07 13.10 1.52
C ALA A 453 -18.98 14.04 2.29
N GLU A 454 -19.96 13.50 3.01
CA GLU A 454 -20.86 14.29 3.86
C GLU A 454 -20.18 14.74 5.14
N ARG A 455 -19.30 13.91 5.70
CA ARG A 455 -18.53 14.23 6.89
C ARG A 455 -17.13 13.68 6.80
N GLY A 456 -16.17 14.47 7.27
CA GLY A 456 -14.77 14.09 7.38
C GLY A 456 -14.21 14.37 8.77
N ILE A 457 -13.42 13.44 9.31
CA ILE A 457 -12.71 13.60 10.58
C ILE A 457 -11.22 13.51 10.30
N TRP A 458 -10.46 14.54 10.70
CA TRP A 458 -9.00 14.53 10.65
C TRP A 458 -8.40 14.55 12.05
N THR A 459 -7.46 13.65 12.31
CA THR A 459 -6.71 13.62 13.59
C THR A 459 -5.28 14.11 13.44
N ALA A 460 -4.65 13.86 12.29
CA ALA A 460 -3.31 14.30 11.94
C ALA A 460 -3.02 14.09 10.44
N LYS A 461 -1.82 14.46 9.99
CA LYS A 461 -1.30 14.11 8.66
C LYS A 461 -1.51 12.62 8.34
N LYS A 462 -2.07 12.35 7.17
CA LYS A 462 -2.38 11.00 6.66
C LYS A 462 -3.32 10.18 7.56
N ARG A 463 -4.05 10.80 8.50
CA ARG A 463 -4.95 10.14 9.45
C ARG A 463 -6.34 10.76 9.42
N TYR A 464 -7.24 10.17 8.64
CA TYR A 464 -8.60 10.67 8.47
C TYR A 464 -9.63 9.60 8.13
N ILE A 465 -10.90 9.95 8.31
CA ILE A 465 -12.08 9.14 8.01
C ILE A 465 -13.06 10.02 7.23
N LEU A 466 -13.57 9.52 6.10
CA LEU A 466 -14.55 10.20 5.27
C LEU A 466 -15.79 9.33 5.07
N SER A 467 -16.97 9.90 5.24
CA SER A 467 -18.25 9.29 4.88
C SER A 467 -18.59 9.66 3.42
N VAL A 468 -18.19 8.82 2.46
CA VAL A 468 -18.20 9.11 1.02
C VAL A 468 -19.50 8.66 0.36
N TRP A 469 -20.16 9.58 -0.35
CA TRP A 469 -21.37 9.31 -1.13
C TRP A 469 -21.11 9.15 -2.63
N ASP A 470 -20.08 9.83 -3.15
CA ASP A 470 -19.66 9.70 -4.55
C ASP A 470 -18.13 9.56 -4.63
N SER A 471 -17.66 8.57 -5.38
CA SER A 471 -16.23 8.33 -5.64
C SER A 471 -15.98 8.13 -7.13
N GLU A 472 -15.20 9.02 -7.75
CA GLU A 472 -14.87 9.01 -9.18
C GLU A 472 -16.10 8.92 -10.12
N GLY A 473 -17.24 9.48 -9.71
CA GLY A 473 -18.50 9.46 -10.47
C GLY A 473 -19.40 8.26 -10.17
N VAL A 474 -18.95 7.35 -9.30
CA VAL A 474 -19.77 6.26 -8.77
C VAL A 474 -20.47 6.72 -7.51
N ARG A 475 -21.79 6.83 -7.59
CA ARG A 475 -22.67 7.22 -6.49
C ARG A 475 -23.19 5.99 -5.76
N TYR A 476 -23.12 6.03 -4.43
CA TYR A 476 -23.56 4.94 -3.59
C TYR A 476 -24.99 5.17 -3.07
N GLU A 477 -25.71 4.07 -2.82
CA GLU A 477 -27.01 4.09 -2.14
C GLU A 477 -26.85 4.45 -0.66
N ASP A 478 -25.81 3.92 -0.02
CA ASP A 478 -25.41 4.22 1.35
C ASP A 478 -23.96 4.74 1.37
N PRO A 479 -23.61 5.65 2.30
CA PRO A 479 -22.28 6.21 2.34
C PRO A 479 -21.24 5.14 2.70
N LYS A 480 -20.08 5.19 2.04
CA LYS A 480 -18.96 4.29 2.30
C LYS A 480 -17.86 5.01 3.07
N LEU A 481 -17.37 4.38 4.13
CA LEU A 481 -16.24 4.90 4.90
C LEU A 481 -14.91 4.74 4.13
N LYS A 482 -14.30 5.87 3.76
CA LYS A 482 -12.91 5.93 3.27
C LYS A 482 -11.99 6.32 4.44
N ILE A 483 -11.18 5.37 4.89
CA ILE A 483 -10.31 5.51 6.06
C ILE A 483 -8.85 5.50 5.60
N LYS A 484 -8.03 6.45 6.08
CA LYS A 484 -6.58 6.49 5.81
C LYS A 484 -5.79 6.67 7.09
N GLY A 485 -4.76 5.84 7.28
CA GLY A 485 -3.80 5.90 8.38
C GLY A 485 -4.34 5.66 9.80
N ILE A 486 -5.62 5.36 9.97
CA ILE A 486 -6.24 5.01 11.25
C ILE A 486 -6.03 3.51 11.56
N GLU A 487 -5.94 3.17 12.84
CA GLU A 487 -5.68 1.81 13.35
C GLU A 487 -6.67 0.76 12.80
N ALA A 488 -7.89 1.17 12.45
CA ALA A 488 -8.92 0.34 11.84
C ALA A 488 -8.52 -0.33 10.51
N ILE A 489 -7.47 0.18 9.83
CA ILE A 489 -6.94 -0.39 8.59
C ILE A 489 -5.48 -0.82 8.70
N LYS A 490 -4.85 -0.68 9.86
CA LYS A 490 -3.46 -1.09 10.07
C LYS A 490 -3.41 -2.59 10.33
N SER A 491 -2.61 -3.32 9.56
CA SER A 491 -2.34 -4.75 9.78
C SER A 491 -1.62 -5.06 11.10
N SER A 492 -1.31 -4.03 11.90
CA SER A 492 -0.70 -4.08 13.22
C SER A 492 -1.74 -4.06 14.35
N THR A 493 -3.01 -3.81 14.05
CA THR A 493 -4.11 -3.78 15.02
C THR A 493 -4.87 -5.12 14.94
N PRO A 494 -5.25 -5.75 16.06
CA PRO A 494 -5.98 -7.01 16.03
C PRO A 494 -7.26 -6.94 15.18
N ALA A 495 -7.55 -7.99 14.42
CA ALA A 495 -8.70 -8.03 13.51
C ALA A 495 -10.06 -7.69 14.17
N PRO A 496 -10.39 -8.20 15.38
CA PRO A 496 -11.61 -7.81 16.07
C PRO A 496 -11.65 -6.31 16.39
N CYS A 497 -10.55 -5.73 16.89
CA CYS A 497 -10.46 -4.31 17.19
C CYS A 497 -10.59 -3.45 15.94
N ARG A 498 -10.03 -3.88 14.79
CA ARG A 498 -10.24 -3.19 13.52
C ARG A 498 -11.72 -3.13 13.15
N LYS A 499 -12.45 -4.23 13.33
CA LYS A 499 -13.90 -4.25 13.10
C LYS A 499 -14.62 -3.32 14.08
N MET A 500 -14.32 -3.45 15.38
CA MET A 500 -14.91 -2.60 16.42
C MET A 500 -14.71 -1.10 16.13
N LEU A 501 -13.52 -0.70 15.66
CA LEU A 501 -13.21 0.69 15.27
C LEU A 501 -13.98 1.13 14.01
N LYS A 502 -14.13 0.25 13.01
CA LYS A 502 -14.93 0.60 11.82
C LYS A 502 -16.39 0.80 12.17
N ASP A 503 -16.93 -0.07 13.01
CA ASP A 503 -18.31 -0.02 13.47
C ASP A 503 -18.53 1.23 14.34
N SER A 504 -17.56 1.63 15.18
CA SER A 504 -17.64 2.88 15.94
C SER A 504 -17.66 4.12 15.06
N PHE A 505 -16.99 4.11 13.90
CA PHE A 505 -17.04 5.24 12.97
C PHE A 505 -18.44 5.49 12.42
N ASN A 506 -19.23 4.44 12.18
CA ASN A 506 -20.63 4.62 11.79
C ASN A 506 -21.42 5.37 12.89
N ILE A 507 -21.17 5.03 14.16
CA ILE A 507 -21.78 5.71 15.30
C ILE A 507 -21.33 7.19 15.37
N MET A 508 -20.06 7.50 15.10
CA MET A 508 -19.59 8.91 15.07
C MET A 508 -20.22 9.72 13.93
N MET A 509 -20.60 9.07 12.83
CA MET A 509 -21.19 9.77 11.68
C MET A 509 -22.67 10.08 11.87
N SER A 510 -23.43 9.24 12.59
CA SER A 510 -24.90 9.38 12.69
C SER A 510 -25.51 9.26 14.09
N GLY A 511 -24.72 8.90 15.11
CA GLY A 511 -25.19 8.61 16.47
C GLY A 511 -24.85 9.70 17.50
N SER A 512 -24.93 9.33 18.78
CA SER A 512 -24.63 10.18 19.94
C SER A 512 -23.47 9.64 20.78
N GLU A 513 -22.95 10.49 21.66
CA GLU A 513 -21.92 10.11 22.64
C GLU A 513 -22.39 8.96 23.55
N ASP A 514 -23.64 9.01 24.05
CA ASP A 514 -24.20 7.91 24.85
C ASP A 514 -24.22 6.57 24.10
N ALA A 515 -24.56 6.59 22.80
CA ALA A 515 -24.55 5.39 21.97
C ALA A 515 -23.11 4.85 21.80
N MET A 516 -22.12 5.75 21.68
CA MET A 516 -20.71 5.37 21.63
C MET A 516 -20.26 4.72 22.95
N ILE A 517 -20.61 5.30 24.09
CA ILE A 517 -20.22 4.76 25.41
C ILE A 517 -20.82 3.37 25.62
N ASN A 518 -22.10 3.17 25.30
CA ASN A 518 -22.74 1.85 25.39
C ASN A 518 -22.05 0.82 24.47
N TYR A 519 -21.74 1.23 23.25
CA TYR A 519 -21.03 0.38 22.29
C TYR A 519 -19.61 0.00 22.75
N ILE A 520 -18.90 0.91 23.43
CA ILE A 520 -17.58 0.62 24.02
C ILE A 520 -17.69 -0.50 25.06
N GLU A 521 -18.71 -0.47 25.92
CA GLU A 521 -18.91 -1.50 26.94
C GLU A 521 -19.31 -2.85 26.33
N GLU A 522 -20.19 -2.87 25.32
CA GLU A 522 -20.49 -4.09 24.55
C GLU A 522 -19.23 -4.68 23.90
N CYS A 523 -18.37 -3.81 23.34
CA CYS A 523 -17.09 -4.23 22.78
C CYS A 523 -16.15 -4.80 23.83
N ARG A 524 -16.13 -4.22 25.04
CA ARG A 524 -15.30 -4.68 26.17
C ARG A 524 -15.69 -6.09 26.59
N GLU A 525 -16.99 -6.35 26.77
CA GLU A 525 -17.49 -7.69 27.12
C GLU A 525 -17.17 -8.72 26.03
N LYS A 526 -17.45 -8.36 24.77
CA LYS A 526 -17.13 -9.22 23.63
C LYS A 526 -15.63 -9.52 23.56
N PHE A 527 -14.78 -8.51 23.72
CA PHE A 527 -13.33 -8.66 23.65
C PHE A 527 -12.78 -9.62 24.71
N ARG A 528 -13.31 -9.57 25.94
CA ARG A 528 -12.94 -10.50 27.03
C ARG A 528 -13.30 -11.95 26.73
N SER A 529 -14.30 -12.20 25.89
CA SER A 529 -14.71 -13.56 25.50
C SER A 529 -13.84 -14.18 24.39
N LEU A 530 -13.03 -13.36 23.70
CA LEU A 530 -12.25 -13.81 22.55
C LEU A 530 -10.97 -14.55 22.99
N PRO A 531 -10.50 -15.52 22.19
CA PRO A 531 -9.27 -16.22 22.50
C PRO A 531 -8.03 -15.32 22.30
N PRO A 532 -6.90 -15.62 22.99
CA PRO A 532 -5.67 -14.83 22.94
C PRO A 532 -5.17 -14.53 21.52
N GLU A 533 -5.31 -15.48 20.61
CA GLU A 533 -4.86 -15.39 19.22
C GLU A 533 -5.60 -14.31 18.43
N GLN A 534 -6.84 -14.01 18.79
CA GLN A 534 -7.67 -12.99 18.12
C GLN A 534 -7.42 -11.59 18.68
N ILE A 535 -7.09 -11.47 19.96
CA ILE A 535 -6.86 -10.17 20.62
C ILE A 535 -5.41 -9.69 20.55
N ALA A 536 -4.48 -10.58 20.17
CA ALA A 536 -3.05 -10.27 20.11
C ALA A 536 -2.67 -9.30 19.01
N PHE A 537 -1.67 -8.46 19.27
CA PHE A 537 -1.15 -7.51 18.29
C PHE A 537 -0.26 -8.21 17.24
N PRO A 538 -0.61 -8.16 15.95
CA PRO A 538 0.27 -8.63 14.89
C PRO A 538 1.48 -7.69 14.69
N ARG A 539 2.69 -8.25 14.63
CA ARG A 539 3.96 -7.54 14.36
C ARG A 539 4.91 -8.39 13.54
N SER A 540 5.90 -7.75 12.92
CA SER A 540 7.04 -8.44 12.33
C SER A 540 8.21 -8.38 13.32
N ALA A 541 8.77 -9.53 13.67
CA ALA A 541 9.92 -9.63 14.56
C ALA A 541 11.23 -9.47 13.76
N SER A 542 11.76 -8.25 13.73
CA SER A 542 13.09 -7.98 13.16
C SER A 542 14.17 -8.08 14.24
N ASP A 543 15.38 -8.46 13.85
CA ASP A 543 16.57 -8.42 14.72
C ASP A 543 16.49 -9.23 16.04
N VAL A 544 15.66 -10.26 16.11
CA VAL A 544 15.54 -11.16 17.27
C VAL A 544 16.90 -11.64 17.78
N ARG A 545 17.80 -12.04 16.86
CA ARG A 545 19.15 -12.50 17.23
C ARG A 545 20.02 -11.41 17.84
N LYS A 546 19.89 -10.16 17.39
CA LYS A 546 20.68 -9.02 17.86
C LYS A 546 20.38 -8.70 19.33
N TYR A 547 19.13 -8.87 19.73
CA TYR A 547 18.65 -8.52 21.07
C TYR A 547 18.75 -9.65 22.09
N HIS A 548 19.19 -10.85 21.69
CA HIS A 548 19.35 -12.00 22.57
C HIS A 548 20.50 -11.82 23.56
N SER A 549 20.28 -12.18 24.83
CA SER A 549 21.29 -12.28 25.88
C SER A 549 21.34 -13.70 26.42
N SER A 550 22.53 -14.27 26.60
CA SER A 550 22.69 -15.61 27.19
C SER A 550 22.47 -15.63 28.71
N SER A 551 22.72 -14.51 29.40
CA SER A 551 22.51 -14.38 30.85
C SER A 551 21.07 -14.02 31.19
N ASP A 552 20.52 -13.03 30.48
CA ASP A 552 19.27 -12.35 30.85
C ASP A 552 18.14 -12.57 29.84
N ILE A 553 18.29 -13.53 28.91
CA ILE A 553 17.40 -13.82 27.76
C ILE A 553 17.42 -12.72 26.69
N TYR A 554 17.42 -11.44 27.08
CA TYR A 554 17.39 -10.28 26.18
C TYR A 554 18.19 -9.09 26.76
N ILE A 555 18.60 -8.15 25.90
CA ILE A 555 19.36 -6.95 26.30
C ILE A 555 18.45 -5.74 26.61
N LYS A 556 18.97 -4.73 27.32
CA LYS A 556 18.27 -3.46 27.57
C LYS A 556 17.93 -2.75 26.24
N GLY A 557 16.73 -2.19 26.15
CA GLY A 557 16.25 -1.50 24.94
C GLY A 557 15.65 -2.42 23.87
N THR A 558 15.45 -3.71 24.18
CA THR A 558 14.78 -4.66 23.28
C THR A 558 13.33 -4.23 23.01
N PRO A 559 12.90 -4.11 21.74
CA PRO A 559 11.50 -3.83 21.41
C PRO A 559 10.54 -4.85 22.02
N ILE A 560 9.38 -4.41 22.50
CA ILE A 560 8.47 -5.23 23.31
C ILE A 560 8.08 -6.58 22.68
N HIS A 561 7.78 -6.59 21.38
CA HIS A 561 7.40 -7.79 20.64
C HIS A 561 8.60 -8.71 20.34
N VAL A 562 9.81 -8.15 20.22
CA VAL A 562 11.05 -8.94 20.11
C VAL A 562 11.40 -9.56 21.45
N ARG A 563 11.19 -8.84 22.55
CA ARG A 563 11.35 -9.36 23.91
C ARG A 563 10.40 -10.53 24.17
N GLY A 564 9.12 -10.37 23.80
CA GLY A 564 8.15 -11.46 23.86
C GLY A 564 8.54 -12.68 23.01
N ALA A 565 9.17 -12.47 21.85
CA ALA A 565 9.67 -13.55 21.01
C ALA A 565 10.86 -14.30 21.64
N LEU A 566 11.78 -13.58 22.28
CA LEU A 566 12.91 -14.18 23.00
C LEU A 566 12.44 -14.99 24.21
N LEU A 567 11.48 -14.47 24.97
CA LEU A 567 10.84 -15.19 26.08
C LEU A 567 10.17 -16.47 25.59
N PHE A 568 9.37 -16.39 24.52
CA PHE A 568 8.76 -17.56 23.90
C PHE A 568 9.80 -18.61 23.52
N ASN A 569 10.85 -18.22 22.81
CA ASN A 569 11.92 -19.13 22.40
C ASN A 569 12.62 -19.78 23.59
N HIS A 570 12.86 -19.03 24.66
CA HIS A 570 13.49 -19.54 25.87
C HIS A 570 12.61 -20.60 26.55
N TYR A 571 11.35 -20.27 26.84
CA TYR A 571 10.45 -21.16 27.58
C TYR A 571 9.97 -22.37 26.76
N VAL A 572 9.78 -22.23 25.45
CA VAL A 572 9.51 -23.36 24.55
C VAL A 572 10.66 -24.36 24.56
N LYS A 573 11.92 -23.89 24.55
CA LYS A 573 13.09 -24.76 24.69
C LYS A 573 13.15 -25.39 26.08
N GLN A 574 12.99 -24.60 27.14
CA GLN A 574 13.06 -25.08 28.52
C GLN A 574 12.02 -26.17 28.82
N LYS A 575 10.84 -26.09 28.20
CA LYS A 575 9.75 -27.06 28.35
C LYS A 575 9.78 -28.18 27.30
N ASN A 576 10.80 -28.25 26.44
CA ASN A 576 10.93 -29.23 25.36
C ASN A 576 9.74 -29.25 24.37
N LEU A 577 9.16 -28.08 24.10
CA LEU A 577 7.98 -27.93 23.24
C LEU A 577 8.35 -27.61 21.76
N THR A 578 9.62 -27.74 21.38
CA THR A 578 10.10 -27.41 20.02
C THR A 578 9.53 -28.30 18.92
N ASN A 579 8.95 -29.45 19.27
CA ASN A 579 8.26 -30.34 18.33
C ASN A 579 6.84 -29.84 17.98
N LYS A 580 6.25 -29.00 18.84
CA LYS A 580 4.92 -28.41 18.67
C LYS A 580 5.00 -26.96 18.19
N TYR A 581 5.89 -26.17 18.79
CA TYR A 581 6.06 -24.76 18.48
C TYR A 581 7.37 -24.48 17.74
N SER A 582 7.25 -23.85 16.57
CA SER A 582 8.40 -23.32 15.85
C SER A 582 8.97 -22.10 16.58
N LEU A 583 10.29 -22.05 16.73
CA LEU A 583 10.98 -20.91 17.33
C LEU A 583 10.88 -19.68 16.43
N ILE A 584 10.65 -18.52 17.04
CA ILE A 584 10.54 -17.24 16.36
C ILE A 584 11.92 -16.79 15.88
N ALA A 585 12.04 -16.53 14.57
CA ALA A 585 13.25 -16.02 13.93
C ALA A 585 13.08 -14.60 13.37
N ASN A 586 14.18 -14.01 12.90
CA ASN A 586 14.16 -12.71 12.22
C ASN A 586 13.26 -12.75 10.98
N GLY A 587 12.45 -11.70 10.80
CA GLY A 587 11.56 -11.51 9.65
C GLY A 587 10.19 -12.17 9.80
N GLU A 588 9.96 -12.96 10.85
CA GLU A 588 8.70 -13.69 11.03
C GLU A 588 7.57 -12.76 11.49
N LYS A 589 6.36 -13.05 11.00
CA LYS A 589 5.13 -12.44 11.50
C LYS A 589 4.75 -13.15 12.80
N ILE A 590 4.61 -12.36 13.85
CA ILE A 590 4.25 -12.82 15.19
C ILE A 590 3.05 -12.06 15.70
N LYS A 591 2.49 -12.57 16.78
CA LYS A 591 1.48 -11.95 17.61
C LYS A 591 2.05 -11.74 19.00
N PHE A 592 1.60 -10.70 19.72
CA PHE A 592 1.96 -10.51 21.11
C PHE A 592 0.77 -10.10 21.98
N VAL A 593 0.80 -10.51 23.24
CA VAL A 593 -0.19 -10.15 24.26
C VAL A 593 0.48 -9.66 25.55
N TYR A 594 -0.16 -8.72 26.22
CA TYR A 594 0.25 -8.29 27.55
C TYR A 594 -0.10 -9.33 28.62
N LEU A 595 0.75 -9.42 29.64
CA LEU A 595 0.57 -10.29 30.81
C LEU A 595 0.53 -9.47 32.10
N LYS A 596 -0.35 -9.83 33.03
CA LYS A 596 -0.42 -9.30 34.39
C LYS A 596 0.78 -9.77 35.21
N LYS A 597 1.31 -8.90 36.08
CA LYS A 597 2.35 -9.27 37.06
C LYS A 597 1.74 -9.30 38.48
N PRO A 598 2.12 -10.25 39.35
CA PRO A 598 3.10 -11.32 39.13
C PRO A 598 2.53 -12.49 38.31
N ASN A 599 3.37 -13.16 37.53
CA ASN A 599 3.08 -14.40 36.82
C ASN A 599 4.30 -15.34 36.82
N ILE A 600 4.16 -16.53 36.23
CA ILE A 600 5.17 -17.61 36.25
C ILE A 600 6.53 -17.17 35.71
N ILE A 601 6.55 -16.31 34.69
CA ILE A 601 7.78 -15.84 34.04
C ILE A 601 8.23 -14.45 34.51
N GLN A 602 7.47 -13.83 35.43
CA GLN A 602 7.70 -12.48 35.96
C GLN A 602 7.82 -11.38 34.89
N GLU A 603 7.22 -11.59 33.71
CA GLU A 603 7.27 -10.70 32.55
C GLU A 603 5.89 -10.25 32.11
N ASN A 604 5.77 -9.04 31.58
CA ASN A 604 4.48 -8.46 31.18
C ASN A 604 4.12 -8.70 29.71
N ILE A 605 4.83 -9.59 29.03
CA ILE A 605 4.65 -9.82 27.60
C ILE A 605 5.02 -11.25 27.22
N ILE A 606 4.30 -11.80 26.23
CA ILE A 606 4.72 -12.97 25.49
C ILE A 606 4.36 -12.80 24.01
N SER A 607 5.15 -13.39 23.12
CA SER A 607 4.85 -13.43 21.69
C SER A 607 4.76 -14.85 21.19
N PHE A 608 4.09 -15.07 20.06
CA PHE A 608 3.88 -16.37 19.45
C PHE A 608 3.61 -16.20 17.96
N ILE A 609 3.72 -17.27 17.17
CA ILE A 609 3.53 -17.18 15.71
C ILE A 609 2.04 -17.24 15.36
N GLN A 610 1.38 -18.36 15.70
CA GLN A 610 -0.01 -18.62 15.35
C GLN A 610 -0.82 -18.89 16.61
N ASP A 611 -0.47 -19.98 17.30
CA ASP A 611 -1.20 -20.46 18.47
C ASP A 611 -0.54 -19.98 19.75
N PHE A 612 -1.36 -19.59 20.72
CA PHE A 612 -0.88 -19.22 22.03
C PHE A 612 -0.36 -20.48 22.76
N PRO A 613 0.85 -20.45 23.33
CA PRO A 613 1.45 -21.64 23.94
C PRO A 613 0.84 -21.95 25.31
N LYS A 614 -0.34 -22.59 25.31
CA LYS A 614 -1.12 -22.90 26.52
C LYS A 614 -0.36 -23.76 27.52
N GLU A 615 0.56 -24.61 27.04
CA GLU A 615 1.41 -25.47 27.88
C GLU A 615 2.39 -24.69 28.77
N LEU A 616 2.58 -23.39 28.51
CA LEU A 616 3.34 -22.51 29.40
C LEU A 616 2.51 -22.05 30.63
N GLY A 617 1.20 -22.28 30.65
CA GLY A 617 0.30 -21.90 31.74
C GLY A 617 0.15 -20.38 31.93
N LEU A 618 0.37 -19.61 30.86
CA LEU A 618 0.34 -18.14 30.84
C LEU A 618 -1.04 -17.56 30.48
N ASP A 619 -1.97 -18.40 30.03
CA ASP A 619 -3.31 -18.05 29.58
C ASP A 619 -4.11 -17.28 30.63
N LYS A 620 -4.09 -17.74 31.88
CA LYS A 620 -4.75 -17.08 33.02
C LYS A 620 -4.14 -15.74 33.44
N TYR A 621 -2.95 -15.43 32.94
CA TYR A 621 -2.23 -14.18 33.25
C TYR A 621 -2.34 -13.15 32.12
N ILE A 622 -3.09 -13.42 31.05
CA ILE A 622 -3.27 -12.46 29.96
C ILE A 622 -4.02 -11.23 30.49
N ASP A 623 -3.47 -10.05 30.19
CA ASP A 623 -4.06 -8.78 30.58
C ASP A 623 -5.03 -8.28 29.51
N TYR A 624 -6.25 -8.83 29.52
CA TYR A 624 -7.30 -8.44 28.57
C TYR A 624 -7.68 -6.95 28.68
N GLU A 625 -7.63 -6.35 29.87
CA GLU A 625 -7.93 -4.93 30.04
C GLU A 625 -6.86 -4.06 29.38
N LEU A 626 -5.58 -4.29 29.70
CA LEU A 626 -4.51 -3.53 29.07
C LEU A 626 -4.46 -3.77 27.56
N GLN A 627 -4.75 -5.00 27.12
CA GLN A 627 -4.83 -5.33 25.70
C GLN A 627 -5.95 -4.53 25.01
N PHE A 628 -7.16 -4.47 25.60
CA PHE A 628 -8.30 -3.71 25.06
C PHE A 628 -8.01 -2.21 25.05
N GLU A 629 -7.44 -1.69 26.14
CA GLU A 629 -7.06 -0.28 26.27
C GLU A 629 -6.11 0.14 25.14
N LYS A 630 -5.02 -0.60 24.95
CA LYS A 630 -4.01 -0.28 23.92
C LYS A 630 -4.49 -0.53 22.49
N SER A 631 -5.36 -1.51 22.27
CA SER A 631 -5.74 -1.96 20.92
C SER A 631 -6.98 -1.28 20.37
N PHE A 632 -7.86 -0.78 21.25
CA PHE A 632 -9.15 -0.22 20.89
C PHE A 632 -9.39 1.15 21.53
N ILE A 633 -9.32 1.28 22.86
CA ILE A 633 -9.69 2.53 23.56
C ILE A 633 -8.75 3.67 23.21
N GLU A 634 -7.43 3.51 23.33
CA GLU A 634 -6.47 4.58 23.00
C GLU A 634 -6.60 5.07 21.54
N PRO A 635 -6.68 4.18 20.53
CA PRO A 635 -6.96 4.59 19.15
C PRO A 635 -8.31 5.29 18.96
N LEU A 636 -9.35 4.82 19.65
CA LEU A 636 -10.69 5.40 19.57
C LEU A 636 -10.73 6.78 20.22
N LYS A 637 -10.15 6.91 21.41
CA LYS A 637 -10.05 8.15 22.17
C LYS A 637 -9.34 9.25 21.38
N ALA A 638 -8.25 8.92 20.70
CA ALA A 638 -7.55 9.87 19.83
C ALA A 638 -8.43 10.47 18.72
N ILE A 639 -9.54 9.79 18.37
CA ILE A 639 -10.54 10.28 17.41
C ILE A 639 -11.66 11.02 18.16
N LEU A 640 -12.17 10.45 19.26
CA LEU A 640 -13.24 11.06 20.06
C LEU A 640 -12.83 12.40 20.67
N ASP A 641 -11.58 12.55 21.11
CA ASP A 641 -11.03 13.81 21.63
C ASP A 641 -11.13 14.95 20.59
N VAL A 642 -11.03 14.62 19.29
CA VAL A 642 -11.19 15.59 18.18
C VAL A 642 -12.65 15.98 17.97
N ILE A 643 -13.58 15.08 18.28
CA ILE A 643 -15.03 15.29 18.18
C ILE A 643 -15.57 15.96 19.45
N GLY A 644 -14.82 15.91 20.56
CA GLY A 644 -15.23 16.37 21.88
C GLY A 644 -16.09 15.35 22.62
N TRP A 645 -15.97 14.06 22.32
CA TRP A 645 -16.70 12.97 22.99
C TRP A 645 -15.80 12.24 23.98
N SER A 646 -16.39 11.72 25.05
CA SER A 646 -15.76 10.88 26.05
C SER A 646 -15.91 9.40 25.75
N VAL A 647 -14.99 8.59 26.27
CA VAL A 647 -15.06 7.11 26.24
C VAL A 647 -15.89 6.54 27.40
N GLU A 648 -16.18 7.36 28.40
CA GLU A 648 -16.92 7.00 29.60
C GLU A 648 -17.77 8.16 30.11
N LYS A 649 -18.85 7.88 30.84
CA LYS A 649 -19.68 8.93 31.43
C LYS A 649 -18.91 9.65 32.52
N THR A 650 -18.55 10.92 32.27
CA THR A 650 -18.05 11.81 33.31
C THR A 650 -19.24 12.34 34.11
N VAL A 651 -19.36 11.93 35.37
CA VAL A 651 -20.38 12.46 36.29
C VAL A 651 -20.08 13.95 36.52
N ASN A 652 -20.88 14.83 35.95
CA ASN A 652 -20.87 16.26 36.25
C ASN A 652 -21.84 16.54 37.40
N LEU A 653 -21.61 17.61 38.19
CA LEU A 653 -22.47 17.95 39.34
C LEU A 653 -23.96 18.09 38.99
N GLU A 654 -24.29 18.36 37.73
CA GLU A 654 -25.68 18.46 37.23
C GLU A 654 -26.40 17.09 37.22
N SER A 655 -25.67 15.98 37.04
CA SER A 655 -26.24 14.63 37.11
C SER A 655 -26.65 14.19 38.52
N PHE A 656 -26.31 14.96 39.56
CA PHE A 656 -26.85 14.80 40.92
C PHE A 656 -28.22 15.47 41.12
N PHE A 657 -28.66 16.33 40.20
CA PHE A 657 -29.90 17.11 40.32
C PHE A 657 -30.96 16.78 39.27
N ALA A 658 -30.74 15.75 38.44
CA ALA A 658 -31.64 15.30 37.37
C ALA A 658 -32.44 14.05 37.74
#